data_AF-A0A6J5U686-F1
#
_entry.id   AF-A0A6J5U686-F1
#
_cell.length_a   1.000
_cell.length_b   1.000
_cell.length_c   1.000
_cell.angle_alpha   90.00
_cell.angle_beta   90.00
_cell.angle_gamma   90.00
#
_symmetry.space_group_name_H-M   'P 1'
#
loop_
_entity.id
_entity.type
_entity.pdbx_description
1 polymer ?
#
loop_
_entity_poly.entity_id
_entity_poly.type
_entity_poly.pdbx_seq_one_letter_code
_entity_poly.pdbx_strand_id
1 'polypeptide(L)'
;MIEPPVTEEEDIVGCSFLLNLGDAFNGVEVIEEQLRTRKDYQEISSIMNVGMTYSLLYSSAIECEGPMERRELLLRKFKEKHIPPSTDEINKFDKVQSTFWREWKLKLEDQKRVADCCRALEKIIPGVDTARFLSRDFNYIRSVVFPLIDSVKLEKKHILKDVLKLADDYVLNHAEVFLRYLSSVLVSEVWTNDDITYEISEFKGEIVGYAIETIKAVSSNVYPAIDGRNKLRLAYMFGLLSDCYLQLEESRKELPIIHPDQEHLSGFGLSRFYKLMEQECKRVSFLANLNFKNIAGLGGLNLKCLSHEVYMHIYEGSLEALATMGLITWQDVYKHHVLSLLTPLEAKAGTDSIIKSTEDLQCFICQLEQSYEYCRKYILLLVRVDSLNIMKRYFTIIVPLLGSYGTLPDNSSWQECLIILLNFWIRLIDEMKDIASHEEAGENLRLNLDCLACCLKIFMRLVIEDTVSPSQGWGTIVSFVSHGLIGDCASEPYMFCRSMIFSGCGFGAVAEVFSQAVLGGPTGSTLAGDTEVQELPLLYLNILEHILKDVVVREWQDYENLYKLLSSLSKLEGDLEDLDKVRHLVWERMAKFSDNLQLPGSVRVYTLELMQFLTGKSIKGLSASIQSSVMPWEGWDEVHFMSNKSETTDRGLVDHNDTPNRFTSTLVALKSSQLVATISPTLEITSDDLLNLETAVSCFLKLCDVAESYSHVGSLLAMLGEWEGFFLVREDKKPSVESSDAGNDWNENWDEGWESFQELEPPVKEKESSFSIHPLHACWLGIFKKLVMLSQFKDVLRLIDQSLLKSNGILLDEDGARSLSQIVLERDCFTALKLVLLLPFEMLQLQCLAAVEDKLKQGGISDSIGGDHELLMLVLFSGVWPTIISNSSYGNTLSFICYLVGNLSHKFQASQLQKERLVQKGKGGCEEENESWLLVFRRILFPCFISELVKADQQLLAGLIVTKFMHTNASLGLVNVAEASLGRFLEVQLHGLHDPLDETRSQETLNNVVSSLRGKLENLIRGALSLLSTNA
;
A
#
# COMPACT_ATOMS: atom_id res chain seq x y z
N MET A 1 -91.65 -6.35 43.52
CA MET A 1 -91.68 -7.69 42.91
C MET A 1 -91.98 -7.48 41.44
N ILE A 2 -91.11 -7.96 40.55
CA ILE A 2 -91.35 -7.92 39.11
C ILE A 2 -92.33 -9.06 38.83
N GLU A 3 -93.53 -8.75 38.36
CA GLU A 3 -94.48 -9.79 37.93
C GLU A 3 -93.82 -10.69 36.89
N PRO A 4 -94.04 -12.01 36.95
CA PRO A 4 -93.51 -12.92 35.95
C PRO A 4 -94.03 -12.51 34.55
N PRO A 5 -93.19 -12.67 33.51
CA PRO A 5 -93.60 -12.33 32.15
C PRO A 5 -94.79 -13.18 31.74
N VAL A 6 -95.76 -12.55 31.07
CA VAL A 6 -97.01 -13.22 30.70
C VAL A 6 -96.72 -14.27 29.63
N THR A 7 -97.12 -15.50 29.89
CA THR A 7 -96.90 -16.62 28.97
C THR A 7 -97.96 -16.67 27.86
N GLU A 8 -97.61 -17.25 26.72
CA GLU A 8 -98.57 -17.46 25.61
C GLU A 8 -99.81 -18.25 26.08
N GLU A 9 -99.63 -19.19 27.01
CA GLU A 9 -100.72 -19.94 27.62
C GLU A 9 -101.65 -19.07 28.47
N GLU A 10 -101.10 -18.11 29.23
CA GLU A 10 -101.87 -17.14 30.00
C GLU A 10 -102.62 -16.16 29.09
N ASP A 11 -102.02 -15.74 27.97
CA ASP A 11 -102.68 -14.90 26.96
C ASP A 11 -103.82 -15.62 26.25
N ILE A 12 -103.63 -16.91 25.92
CA ILE A 12 -104.66 -17.80 25.36
C ILE A 12 -105.83 -17.93 26.35
N VAL A 13 -105.53 -18.12 27.63
CA VAL A 13 -106.54 -18.20 28.70
C VAL A 13 -107.25 -16.86 28.87
N GLY A 14 -106.52 -15.74 28.89
CA GLY A 14 -107.09 -14.39 28.95
C GLY A 14 -108.02 -14.09 27.76
N CYS A 15 -107.60 -14.47 26.55
CA CYS A 15 -108.42 -14.35 25.34
C CYS A 15 -109.71 -15.18 25.42
N SER A 16 -109.67 -16.36 26.04
CA SER A 16 -110.87 -17.15 26.28
C SER A 16 -111.90 -16.44 27.19
N PHE A 17 -111.44 -15.59 28.11
CA PHE A 17 -112.33 -14.73 28.90
C PHE A 17 -112.88 -13.56 28.07
N LEU A 18 -112.06 -12.94 27.21
CA LEU A 18 -112.49 -11.86 26.31
C LEU A 18 -113.55 -12.32 25.29
N LEU A 19 -113.51 -13.58 24.85
CA LEU A 19 -114.51 -14.18 23.95
C LEU A 19 -115.91 -14.37 24.58
N ASN A 20 -116.00 -14.32 25.92
CA ASN A 20 -117.26 -14.44 26.66
C ASN A 20 -117.89 -13.07 26.97
N LEU A 21 -117.22 -11.97 26.61
CA LEU A 21 -117.79 -10.62 26.73
C LEU A 21 -118.92 -10.44 25.69
N GLY A 22 -120.03 -9.83 26.11
CA GLY A 22 -121.17 -9.53 25.23
C GLY A 22 -120.86 -8.48 24.15
N ASP A 23 -119.79 -7.70 24.33
CA ASP A 23 -119.28 -6.72 23.38
C ASP A 23 -117.86 -7.09 22.94
N ALA A 24 -117.70 -7.36 21.64
CA ALA A 24 -116.43 -7.74 21.03
C ALA A 24 -115.44 -6.57 20.91
N PHE A 25 -115.92 -5.32 20.86
CA PHE A 25 -115.06 -4.14 20.74
C PHE A 25 -114.37 -3.80 22.06
N ASN A 26 -114.97 -4.10 23.22
CA ASN A 26 -114.27 -4.04 24.50
C ASN A 26 -113.08 -5.00 24.57
N GLY A 27 -113.16 -6.17 23.92
CA GLY A 27 -112.02 -7.09 23.83
C GLY A 27 -110.89 -6.55 22.96
N VAL A 28 -111.22 -5.80 21.90
CA VAL A 28 -110.24 -5.04 21.09
C VAL A 28 -109.53 -3.99 21.94
N GLU A 29 -110.26 -3.21 22.74
CA GLU A 29 -109.69 -2.20 23.63
C GLU A 29 -108.72 -2.81 24.64
N VAL A 30 -109.08 -3.95 25.26
CA VAL A 30 -108.21 -4.65 26.20
C VAL A 30 -106.94 -5.18 25.51
N ILE A 31 -107.06 -5.74 24.31
CA ILE A 31 -105.89 -6.22 23.54
C ILE A 31 -105.00 -5.04 23.11
N GLU A 32 -105.57 -3.92 22.68
CA GLU A 32 -104.80 -2.70 22.34
C GLU A 32 -104.14 -2.06 23.57
N GLU A 33 -104.78 -2.12 24.75
CA GLU A 33 -104.18 -1.67 26.01
C GLU A 33 -103.02 -2.56 26.42
N GLN A 34 -103.17 -3.89 26.33
CA GLN A 34 -102.10 -4.85 26.59
C GLN A 34 -100.92 -4.71 25.61
N LEU A 35 -101.20 -4.38 24.34
CA LEU A 35 -100.17 -4.05 23.34
C LEU A 35 -99.39 -2.77 23.70
N ARG A 36 -100.00 -1.81 24.41
CA ARG A 36 -99.33 -0.56 24.83
C ARG A 36 -98.54 -0.72 26.12
N THR A 37 -98.94 -1.62 27.02
CA THR A 37 -98.32 -1.78 28.34
C THR A 37 -97.12 -2.73 28.31
N ARG A 38 -97.16 -3.76 27.46
CA ARG A 38 -96.09 -4.75 27.32
C ARG A 38 -94.86 -4.14 26.64
N LYS A 39 -93.69 -4.53 27.14
CA LYS A 39 -92.39 -4.06 26.62
C LYS A 39 -91.57 -5.18 25.98
N ASP A 40 -91.78 -6.43 26.40
CA ASP A 40 -91.05 -7.55 25.84
C ASP A 40 -91.66 -8.00 24.50
N TYR A 41 -90.79 -8.27 23.52
CA TYR A 41 -91.25 -8.66 22.18
C TYR A 41 -92.02 -9.99 22.19
N GLN A 42 -91.67 -10.96 23.03
CA GLN A 42 -92.38 -12.25 23.07
C GLN A 42 -93.80 -12.04 23.59
N GLU A 43 -93.97 -11.19 24.61
CA GLU A 43 -95.27 -10.81 25.14
C GLU A 43 -96.10 -10.00 24.12
N ILE A 44 -95.46 -9.09 23.38
CA ILE A 44 -96.10 -8.29 22.31
C ILE A 44 -96.50 -9.19 21.12
N SER A 45 -95.63 -10.08 20.67
CA SER A 45 -95.90 -11.02 19.57
C SER A 45 -96.97 -12.03 19.95
N SER A 46 -96.94 -12.52 21.20
CA SER A 46 -97.98 -13.38 21.78
C SER A 46 -99.35 -12.68 21.74
N ILE A 47 -99.46 -11.48 22.31
CA ILE A 47 -100.74 -10.75 22.32
C ILE A 47 -101.19 -10.29 20.92
N MET A 48 -100.26 -10.01 19.99
CA MET A 48 -100.59 -9.78 18.57
C MET A 48 -101.15 -11.04 17.90
N ASN A 49 -100.56 -12.22 18.15
CA ASN A 49 -101.10 -13.50 17.67
C ASN A 49 -102.48 -13.78 18.24
N VAL A 50 -102.67 -13.45 19.51
CA VAL A 50 -103.95 -13.55 20.20
C VAL A 50 -104.97 -12.58 19.60
N GLY A 51 -104.61 -11.34 19.31
CA GLY A 51 -105.46 -10.36 18.64
C GLY A 51 -105.82 -10.76 17.21
N MET A 52 -104.88 -11.29 16.43
CA MET A 52 -105.15 -11.85 15.10
C MET A 52 -106.11 -13.04 15.19
N THR A 53 -105.91 -13.94 16.14
CA THR A 53 -106.80 -15.09 16.36
C THR A 53 -108.18 -14.66 16.87
N TYR A 54 -108.24 -13.66 17.75
CA TYR A 54 -109.48 -13.03 18.23
C TYR A 54 -110.27 -12.41 17.07
N SER A 55 -109.60 -11.68 16.18
CA SER A 55 -110.21 -11.11 14.97
C SER A 55 -110.75 -12.19 14.02
N LEU A 56 -109.99 -13.29 13.84
CA LEU A 56 -110.40 -14.43 13.01
C LEU A 56 -111.64 -15.11 13.60
N LEU A 57 -111.66 -15.35 14.91
CA LEU A 57 -112.76 -16.01 15.61
C LEU A 57 -114.07 -15.21 15.54
N TYR A 58 -114.02 -13.89 15.73
CA TYR A 58 -115.21 -13.02 15.57
C TYR A 58 -115.63 -12.86 14.11
N SER A 59 -114.69 -12.97 13.17
CA SER A 59 -115.01 -13.00 11.75
C SER A 59 -115.68 -14.33 11.31
N SER A 60 -115.44 -15.42 12.06
CA SER A 60 -116.08 -16.73 11.89
C SER A 60 -117.28 -16.98 12.81
N ALA A 61 -117.68 -16.02 13.65
CA ALA A 61 -118.68 -16.18 14.71
C ALA A 61 -120.13 -16.43 14.23
N ILE A 62 -120.33 -16.72 12.95
CA ILE A 62 -121.61 -17.17 12.40
C ILE A 62 -121.88 -18.65 12.76
N GLU A 63 -120.89 -19.42 13.26
CA GLU A 63 -121.01 -20.87 13.46
C GLU A 63 -120.91 -21.40 14.92
N CYS A 64 -120.85 -20.55 15.96
CA CYS A 64 -120.73 -21.02 17.35
C CYS A 64 -121.76 -20.38 18.30
N GLU A 65 -122.68 -21.19 18.84
CA GLU A 65 -123.77 -20.71 19.73
C GLU A 65 -123.37 -20.68 21.22
N GLY A 66 -122.29 -21.37 21.63
CA GLY A 66 -121.91 -21.51 23.03
C GLY A 66 -120.50 -21.01 23.43
N PRO A 67 -120.29 -20.54 24.68
CA PRO A 67 -118.98 -20.12 25.18
C PRO A 67 -117.95 -21.27 25.28
N MET A 68 -118.40 -22.51 25.51
CA MET A 68 -117.51 -23.69 25.48
C MET A 68 -117.00 -24.01 24.07
N GLU A 69 -117.85 -23.88 23.05
CA GLU A 69 -117.49 -24.13 21.64
C GLU A 69 -116.45 -23.10 21.15
N ARG A 70 -116.61 -21.83 21.54
CA ARG A 70 -115.63 -20.76 21.24
C ARG A 70 -114.28 -21.01 21.90
N ARG A 71 -114.27 -21.49 23.15
CA ARG A 71 -113.04 -21.83 23.87
C ARG A 71 -112.31 -23.02 23.25
N GLU A 72 -113.04 -24.05 22.81
CA GLU A 72 -112.45 -25.21 22.14
C GLU A 72 -111.90 -24.85 20.75
N LEU A 73 -112.62 -24.00 20.00
CA LEU A 73 -112.17 -23.48 18.71
C LEU A 73 -110.90 -22.62 18.85
N LEU A 74 -110.80 -21.77 19.89
CA LEU A 74 -109.59 -20.99 20.20
C LEU A 74 -108.40 -21.92 20.51
N LEU A 75 -108.57 -22.89 21.40
CA LEU A 75 -107.52 -23.85 21.73
C LEU A 75 -107.08 -24.69 20.51
N ARG A 76 -108.02 -25.03 19.62
CA ARG A 76 -107.73 -25.73 18.35
C ARG A 76 -106.93 -24.83 17.40
N LYS A 77 -107.33 -23.57 17.24
CA LYS A 77 -106.66 -22.60 16.35
C LYS A 77 -105.27 -22.19 16.81
N PHE A 78 -105.01 -22.14 18.12
CA PHE A 78 -103.66 -21.95 18.66
C PHE A 78 -102.77 -23.20 18.53
N LYS A 79 -103.35 -24.40 18.64
CA LYS A 79 -102.62 -25.67 18.44
C LYS A 79 -102.31 -25.96 16.97
N GLU A 80 -103.11 -25.45 16.04
CA GLU A 80 -102.82 -25.39 14.60
C GLU A 80 -101.65 -24.41 14.35
N LYS A 81 -100.40 -24.82 14.64
CA LYS A 81 -99.20 -24.06 14.28
C LYS A 81 -99.23 -23.70 12.80
N HIS A 82 -99.35 -22.39 12.49
CA HIS A 82 -99.02 -21.73 11.23
C HIS A 82 -98.92 -22.64 9.98
N ILE A 83 -100.02 -23.30 9.59
CA ILE A 83 -100.19 -23.73 8.21
C ILE A 83 -100.82 -22.53 7.51
N PRO A 84 -100.18 -21.93 6.48
CA PRO A 84 -100.81 -20.87 5.72
C PRO A 84 -102.14 -21.41 5.18
N PRO A 85 -103.27 -20.74 5.43
CA PRO A 85 -104.56 -21.22 4.94
C PRO A 85 -104.48 -21.39 3.43
N SER A 86 -105.04 -22.47 2.91
CA SER A 86 -105.06 -22.71 1.47
C SER A 86 -105.78 -21.55 0.77
N THR A 87 -105.35 -21.18 -0.44
CA THR A 87 -105.89 -20.03 -1.19
C THR A 87 -107.42 -20.12 -1.39
N ASP A 88 -107.97 -21.34 -1.38
CA ASP A 88 -109.42 -21.60 -1.45
C ASP A 88 -110.16 -21.35 -0.13
N GLU A 89 -109.50 -21.42 1.02
CA GLU A 89 -110.05 -21.03 2.32
C GLU A 89 -110.02 -19.51 2.48
N ILE A 90 -108.92 -18.84 2.10
CA ILE A 90 -108.79 -17.37 2.15
C ILE A 90 -109.90 -16.68 1.34
N ASN A 91 -110.18 -17.18 0.13
CA ASN A 91 -111.24 -16.63 -0.74
C ASN A 91 -112.67 -16.88 -0.22
N LYS A 92 -112.89 -17.91 0.62
CA LYS A 92 -114.18 -18.15 1.30
C LYS A 92 -114.36 -17.27 2.53
N PHE A 93 -113.30 -17.03 3.30
CA PHE A 93 -113.31 -16.08 4.42
C PHE A 93 -113.47 -14.63 3.93
N ASP A 94 -112.89 -14.26 2.78
CA ASP A 94 -112.93 -12.88 2.25
C ASP A 94 -114.32 -12.36 1.87
N LYS A 95 -115.30 -13.23 1.61
CA LYS A 95 -116.66 -12.81 1.20
C LYS A 95 -117.62 -12.51 2.36
N VAL A 96 -117.28 -12.83 3.61
CA VAL A 96 -118.23 -12.79 4.75
C VAL A 96 -117.78 -11.88 5.90
N GLN A 97 -116.60 -11.25 5.82
CA GLN A 97 -116.09 -10.40 6.91
C GLN A 97 -116.68 -8.98 6.94
N SER A 98 -116.93 -8.47 8.15
CA SER A 98 -117.05 -7.03 8.44
C SER A 98 -115.73 -6.30 8.13
N THR A 99 -115.81 -5.12 7.51
CA THR A 99 -114.65 -4.30 7.08
C THR A 99 -113.69 -3.98 8.23
N PHE A 100 -114.23 -3.78 9.44
CA PHE A 100 -113.45 -3.44 10.63
C PHE A 100 -112.48 -4.55 11.06
N TRP A 101 -112.94 -5.81 11.15
CA TRP A 101 -112.10 -6.92 11.63
C TRP A 101 -110.97 -7.25 10.65
N ARG A 102 -111.19 -7.03 9.35
CA ARG A 102 -110.17 -7.14 8.32
C ARG A 102 -109.10 -6.07 8.46
N GLU A 103 -109.51 -4.80 8.59
CA GLU A 103 -108.58 -3.67 8.77
C GLU A 103 -107.79 -3.79 10.07
N TRP A 104 -108.44 -4.22 11.17
CA TRP A 104 -107.78 -4.41 12.45
C TRP A 104 -106.81 -5.61 12.45
N LYS A 105 -107.18 -6.72 11.81
CA LYS A 105 -106.25 -7.84 11.58
C LYS A 105 -105.05 -7.42 10.73
N LEU A 106 -105.28 -6.71 9.63
CA LEU A 106 -104.21 -6.18 8.78
C LEU A 106 -103.30 -5.21 9.56
N LYS A 107 -103.87 -4.37 10.43
CA LYS A 107 -103.13 -3.47 11.34
C LYS A 107 -102.24 -4.26 12.31
N LEU A 108 -102.74 -5.35 12.90
CA LEU A 108 -101.95 -6.22 13.78
C LEU A 108 -100.89 -7.01 13.02
N GLU A 109 -101.19 -7.50 11.81
CA GLU A 109 -100.23 -8.16 10.92
C GLU A 109 -99.13 -7.20 10.46
N ASP A 110 -99.46 -5.94 10.18
CA ASP A 110 -98.50 -4.89 9.83
C ASP A 110 -97.63 -4.49 11.03
N GLN A 111 -98.24 -4.27 12.21
CA GLN A 111 -97.51 -3.98 13.44
C GLN A 111 -96.60 -5.14 13.86
N LYS A 112 -97.03 -6.38 13.68
CA LYS A 112 -96.19 -7.56 13.92
C LYS A 112 -95.03 -7.62 12.93
N ARG A 113 -95.28 -7.41 11.63
CA ARG A 113 -94.21 -7.34 10.62
C ARG A 113 -93.18 -6.25 10.95
N VAL A 114 -93.64 -5.07 11.35
CA VAL A 114 -92.77 -3.96 11.80
C VAL A 114 -91.97 -4.37 13.04
N ALA A 115 -92.60 -4.98 14.05
CA ALA A 115 -91.92 -5.45 15.26
C ALA A 115 -90.88 -6.55 14.97
N ASP A 116 -91.21 -7.48 14.08
CA ASP A 116 -90.31 -8.55 13.62
C ASP A 116 -89.10 -7.96 12.88
N CYS A 117 -89.32 -6.96 12.02
CA CYS A 117 -88.26 -6.22 11.34
C CYS A 117 -87.40 -5.41 12.33
N CYS A 118 -88.00 -4.71 13.31
CA CYS A 118 -87.28 -3.99 14.36
C CYS A 118 -86.38 -4.94 15.16
N ARG A 119 -86.88 -6.12 15.52
CA ARG A 119 -86.11 -7.13 16.25
C ARG A 119 -84.98 -7.70 15.42
N ALA A 120 -85.21 -7.98 14.14
CA ALA A 120 -84.17 -8.44 13.23
C ALA A 120 -83.06 -7.39 13.08
N LEU A 121 -83.43 -6.10 12.96
CA LEU A 121 -82.49 -4.98 12.93
C LEU A 121 -81.69 -4.85 14.23
N GLU A 122 -82.35 -4.90 15.38
CA GLU A 122 -81.70 -4.78 16.70
C GLU A 122 -80.77 -5.97 17.00
N LYS A 123 -81.09 -7.15 16.45
CA LYS A 123 -80.22 -8.34 16.53
C LYS A 123 -78.91 -8.17 15.75
N ILE A 124 -78.96 -7.49 14.60
CA ILE A 124 -77.78 -7.24 13.76
C ILE A 124 -77.02 -6.00 14.27
N ILE A 125 -77.74 -4.97 14.73
CA ILE A 125 -77.23 -3.69 15.20
C ILE A 125 -77.83 -3.35 16.57
N PRO A 126 -77.16 -3.73 17.67
CA PRO A 126 -77.64 -3.42 19.01
C PRO A 126 -77.76 -1.91 19.23
N GLY A 127 -78.92 -1.44 19.71
CA GLY A 127 -79.17 -0.02 20.02
C GLY A 127 -79.53 0.88 18.82
N VAL A 128 -79.93 0.29 17.68
CA VAL A 128 -80.37 1.05 16.50
C VAL A 128 -81.73 1.74 16.72
N ASP A 129 -81.88 2.98 16.23
CA ASP A 129 -83.18 3.64 16.14
C ASP A 129 -83.96 3.01 14.98
N THR A 130 -84.73 1.96 15.30
CA THR A 130 -85.51 1.19 14.34
C THR A 130 -86.57 2.03 13.63
N ALA A 131 -87.10 3.08 14.27
CA ALA A 131 -88.08 3.97 13.66
C ALA A 131 -87.45 4.82 12.55
N ARG A 132 -86.29 5.43 12.80
CA ARG A 132 -85.53 6.11 11.73
C ARG A 132 -85.06 5.14 10.65
N PHE A 133 -84.63 3.94 11.02
CA PHE A 133 -84.15 2.96 10.06
C PHE A 133 -85.27 2.51 9.09
N LEU A 134 -86.46 2.18 9.60
CA LEU A 134 -87.61 1.80 8.79
C LEU A 134 -88.17 2.96 7.95
N SER A 135 -87.95 4.21 8.38
CA SER A 135 -88.32 5.41 7.62
C SER A 135 -87.45 5.65 6.36
N ARG A 136 -86.43 4.81 6.13
CA ARG A 136 -85.49 4.91 5.00
C ARG A 136 -84.69 6.21 4.98
N ASP A 137 -84.33 6.73 6.15
CA ASP A 137 -83.36 7.82 6.27
C ASP A 137 -81.97 7.31 5.86
N PHE A 138 -81.63 7.44 4.57
CA PHE A 138 -80.38 6.93 4.01
C PHE A 138 -79.13 7.49 4.70
N ASN A 139 -79.17 8.75 5.17
CA ASN A 139 -78.05 9.34 5.89
C ASN A 139 -77.86 8.68 7.26
N TYR A 140 -78.96 8.40 7.96
CA TYR A 140 -78.92 7.64 9.21
C TYR A 140 -78.44 6.20 8.99
N ILE A 141 -79.06 5.49 8.05
CA ILE A 141 -78.73 4.10 7.75
C ILE A 141 -77.24 3.98 7.44
N ARG A 142 -76.69 4.86 6.59
CA ARG A 142 -75.26 4.91 6.30
C ARG A 142 -74.42 5.20 7.55
N SER A 143 -74.85 6.14 8.38
CA SER A 143 -74.15 6.51 9.63
C SER A 143 -74.10 5.40 10.68
N VAL A 144 -74.95 4.37 10.57
CA VAL A 144 -74.98 3.25 11.51
C VAL A 144 -74.34 2.00 10.89
N VAL A 145 -74.65 1.69 9.63
CA VAL A 145 -74.14 0.51 8.92
C VAL A 145 -72.64 0.64 8.64
N PHE A 146 -72.14 1.82 8.27
CA PHE A 146 -70.71 1.99 7.95
C PHE A 146 -69.80 1.84 9.18
N PRO A 147 -70.08 2.45 10.35
CA PRO A 147 -69.30 2.18 11.55
C PRO A 147 -69.36 0.72 12.01
N LEU A 148 -70.49 0.03 11.79
CA LEU A 148 -70.60 -1.40 12.08
C LEU A 148 -69.60 -2.21 11.23
N ILE A 149 -69.55 -1.92 9.93
CA ILE A 149 -68.57 -2.52 9.01
C ILE A 149 -67.14 -2.16 9.39
N ASP A 150 -66.89 -0.88 9.72
CA ASP A 150 -65.56 -0.41 10.10
C ASP A 150 -65.10 -1.06 11.43
N SER A 151 -66.03 -1.44 12.31
CA SER A 151 -65.72 -2.17 13.55
C SER A 151 -65.08 -3.54 13.31
N VAL A 152 -65.33 -4.16 12.14
CA VAL A 152 -64.76 -5.45 11.73
C VAL A 152 -63.23 -5.38 11.59
N LYS A 153 -62.70 -4.16 11.38
CA LYS A 153 -61.25 -3.90 11.37
C LYS A 153 -60.58 -4.15 12.72
N LEU A 154 -61.32 -4.01 13.82
CA LEU A 154 -60.81 -4.13 15.19
C LEU A 154 -61.29 -5.41 15.88
N GLU A 155 -62.42 -5.97 15.44
CA GLU A 155 -63.05 -7.14 16.06
C GLU A 155 -63.48 -8.16 15.00
N LYS A 156 -63.21 -9.45 15.24
CA LYS A 156 -63.62 -10.52 14.33
C LYS A 156 -65.13 -10.76 14.44
N LYS A 157 -65.89 -10.25 13.46
CA LYS A 157 -67.36 -10.38 13.37
C LYS A 157 -67.77 -10.92 11.99
N HIS A 158 -68.44 -12.06 11.97
CA HIS A 158 -68.96 -12.69 10.74
C HIS A 158 -70.33 -12.10 10.35
N ILE A 159 -70.33 -10.85 9.88
CA ILE A 159 -71.55 -10.06 9.63
C ILE A 159 -71.80 -9.76 8.15
N LEU A 160 -70.96 -10.26 7.24
CA LEU A 160 -71.04 -9.92 5.81
C LEU A 160 -72.43 -10.22 5.23
N LYS A 161 -72.94 -11.43 5.45
CA LYS A 161 -74.25 -11.87 4.94
C LYS A 161 -75.40 -11.00 5.47
N ASP A 162 -75.35 -10.68 6.76
CA ASP A 162 -76.38 -9.87 7.42
C ASP A 162 -76.36 -8.44 6.90
N VAL A 163 -75.18 -7.85 6.71
CA VAL A 163 -75.01 -6.48 6.23
C VAL A 163 -75.37 -6.34 4.75
N LEU A 164 -75.05 -7.32 3.90
CA LEU A 164 -75.48 -7.33 2.49
C LEU A 164 -77.00 -7.47 2.38
N LYS A 165 -77.62 -8.32 3.21
CA LYS A 165 -79.08 -8.43 3.28
C LYS A 165 -79.73 -7.10 3.68
N LEU A 166 -79.15 -6.38 4.65
CA LEU A 166 -79.60 -5.03 5.00
C LEU A 166 -79.41 -4.04 3.84
N ALA A 167 -78.37 -4.18 3.03
CA ALA A 167 -78.19 -3.33 1.86
C ALA A 167 -79.29 -3.57 0.82
N ASP A 168 -79.64 -4.83 0.56
CA ASP A 168 -80.68 -5.21 -0.39
C ASP A 168 -82.08 -4.81 0.09
N ASP A 169 -82.41 -5.06 1.36
CA ASP A 169 -83.72 -4.78 1.95
C ASP A 169 -84.03 -3.26 2.03
N TYR A 170 -82.98 -2.43 2.15
CA TYR A 170 -83.11 -0.98 2.37
C TYR A 170 -82.49 -0.11 1.27
N VAL A 171 -82.18 -0.69 0.10
CA VAL A 171 -81.72 -0.01 -1.12
C VAL A 171 -80.42 0.80 -0.90
N LEU A 172 -79.50 0.27 -0.10
CA LEU A 172 -78.12 0.77 -0.09
C LEU A 172 -77.38 0.21 -1.32
N ASN A 173 -76.32 0.88 -1.74
CA ASN A 173 -75.48 0.37 -2.81
C ASN A 173 -74.75 -0.90 -2.35
N HIS A 174 -75.21 -2.05 -2.83
CA HIS A 174 -74.67 -3.38 -2.53
C HIS A 174 -73.15 -3.43 -2.75
N ALA A 175 -72.65 -2.92 -3.89
CA ALA A 175 -71.24 -2.91 -4.21
C ALA A 175 -70.43 -2.03 -3.24
N GLU A 176 -70.95 -0.87 -2.84
CA GLU A 176 -70.28 0.03 -1.89
C GLU A 176 -70.15 -0.60 -0.50
N VAL A 177 -71.23 -1.23 -0.02
CA VAL A 177 -71.28 -1.92 1.27
C VAL A 177 -70.30 -3.11 1.27
N PHE A 178 -70.32 -3.92 0.22
CA PHE A 178 -69.41 -5.05 0.03
C PHE A 178 -67.94 -4.61 0.00
N LEU A 179 -67.59 -3.61 -0.81
CA LEU A 179 -66.22 -3.13 -0.95
C LEU A 179 -65.70 -2.45 0.31
N ARG A 180 -66.56 -1.76 1.06
CA ARG A 180 -66.19 -1.20 2.36
C ARG A 180 -65.88 -2.31 3.37
N TYR A 181 -66.69 -3.37 3.40
CA TYR A 181 -66.43 -4.54 4.24
C TYR A 181 -65.13 -5.24 3.84
N LEU A 182 -64.95 -5.52 2.55
CA LEU A 182 -63.73 -6.10 2.01
C LEU A 182 -62.50 -5.28 2.39
N SER A 183 -62.57 -3.95 2.25
CA SER A 183 -61.48 -3.04 2.62
C SER A 183 -61.17 -3.10 4.12
N SER A 184 -62.20 -3.11 4.98
CA SER A 184 -62.04 -3.19 6.44
C SER A 184 -61.42 -4.52 6.89
N VAL A 185 -61.83 -5.63 6.29
CA VAL A 185 -61.31 -6.97 6.58
C VAL A 185 -59.87 -7.14 6.09
N LEU A 186 -59.55 -6.65 4.89
CA LEU A 186 -58.20 -6.74 4.31
C LEU A 186 -57.17 -5.91 5.09
N VAL A 187 -57.56 -4.77 5.67
CA VAL A 187 -56.67 -3.92 6.48
C VAL A 187 -56.58 -4.38 7.94
N SER A 188 -57.48 -5.25 8.38
CA SER A 188 -57.51 -5.74 9.76
C SER A 188 -56.31 -6.62 10.10
N GLU A 189 -55.73 -6.40 11.28
CA GLU A 189 -54.72 -7.27 11.90
C GLU A 189 -55.33 -8.50 12.60
N VAL A 190 -56.58 -8.40 13.05
CA VAL A 190 -57.30 -9.47 13.78
C VAL A 190 -57.71 -10.64 12.88
N TRP A 191 -57.88 -10.38 11.57
CA TRP A 191 -58.30 -11.39 10.61
C TRP A 191 -57.08 -12.08 9.99
N THR A 192 -57.05 -13.41 9.99
CA THR A 192 -56.04 -14.18 9.22
C THR A 192 -56.47 -14.31 7.76
N ASN A 193 -55.53 -14.55 6.85
CA ASN A 193 -55.87 -14.69 5.42
C ASN A 193 -56.83 -15.85 5.13
N ASP A 194 -56.76 -16.92 5.92
CA ASP A 194 -57.65 -18.07 5.79
C ASP A 194 -59.07 -17.72 6.24
N ASP A 195 -59.20 -16.96 7.33
CA ASP A 195 -60.48 -16.46 7.81
C ASP A 195 -61.16 -15.55 6.76
N ILE A 196 -60.38 -14.67 6.13
CA ILE A 196 -60.86 -13.78 5.06
C ILE A 196 -61.32 -14.59 3.86
N THR A 197 -60.54 -15.59 3.48
CA THR A 197 -60.86 -16.46 2.35
C THR A 197 -62.13 -17.27 2.60
N TYR A 198 -62.33 -17.75 3.83
CA TYR A 198 -63.53 -18.46 4.23
C TYR A 198 -64.76 -17.54 4.17
N GLU A 199 -64.68 -16.35 4.77
CA GLU A 199 -65.80 -15.39 4.83
C GLU A 199 -66.25 -14.94 3.43
N ILE A 200 -65.30 -14.71 2.52
CA ILE A 200 -65.57 -14.17 1.18
C ILE A 200 -65.76 -15.27 0.13
N SER A 201 -65.61 -16.55 0.50
CA SER A 201 -65.65 -17.68 -0.44
C SER A 201 -66.91 -17.72 -1.31
N GLU A 202 -68.08 -17.42 -0.73
CA GLU A 202 -69.38 -17.38 -1.42
C GLU A 202 -69.54 -16.15 -2.34
N PHE A 203 -68.76 -15.09 -2.11
CA PHE A 203 -68.86 -13.79 -2.80
C PHE A 203 -67.70 -13.52 -3.78
N LYS A 204 -66.82 -14.50 -4.04
CA LYS A 204 -65.68 -14.35 -4.98
C LYS A 204 -66.10 -13.87 -6.37
N GLY A 205 -67.25 -14.33 -6.86
CA GLY A 205 -67.81 -13.90 -8.14
C GLY A 205 -68.18 -12.41 -8.17
N GLU A 206 -68.56 -11.83 -7.03
CA GLU A 206 -68.91 -10.40 -6.92
C GLU A 206 -67.67 -9.51 -6.89
N ILE A 207 -66.57 -9.94 -6.25
CA ILE A 207 -65.29 -9.21 -6.27
C ILE A 207 -64.82 -8.97 -7.71
N VAL A 208 -64.88 -10.03 -8.51
CA VAL A 208 -64.54 -10.01 -9.93
C VAL A 208 -65.64 -9.23 -10.69
N GLY A 209 -66.92 -9.46 -10.41
CA GLY A 209 -68.04 -8.68 -10.98
C GLY A 209 -67.87 -7.15 -10.86
N TYR A 210 -67.29 -6.66 -9.76
CA TYR A 210 -66.98 -5.26 -9.47
C TYR A 210 -65.50 -4.90 -9.70
N ALA A 211 -64.81 -5.54 -10.65
CA ALA A 211 -63.36 -5.40 -10.84
C ALA A 211 -62.84 -3.94 -10.82
N ILE A 212 -63.51 -2.99 -11.49
CA ILE A 212 -63.04 -1.59 -11.55
C ILE A 212 -63.09 -0.93 -10.15
N GLU A 213 -64.22 -1.08 -9.47
CA GLU A 213 -64.46 -0.54 -8.13
C GLU A 213 -63.59 -1.24 -7.08
N THR A 214 -63.39 -2.56 -7.20
CA THR A 214 -62.48 -3.36 -6.37
C THR A 214 -61.04 -2.87 -6.51
N ILE A 215 -60.53 -2.72 -7.73
CA ILE A 215 -59.15 -2.26 -7.96
C ILE A 215 -58.97 -0.85 -7.38
N LYS A 216 -59.95 0.07 -7.56
CA LYS A 216 -59.90 1.42 -6.96
C LYS A 216 -59.87 1.37 -5.44
N ALA A 217 -60.80 0.62 -4.82
CA ALA A 217 -60.89 0.51 -3.36
C ALA A 217 -59.63 -0.13 -2.74
N VAL A 218 -59.13 -1.21 -3.37
CA VAL A 218 -57.90 -1.88 -2.93
C VAL A 218 -56.70 -0.94 -3.07
N SER A 219 -56.59 -0.20 -4.18
CA SER A 219 -55.45 0.68 -4.41
C SER A 219 -55.45 1.93 -3.53
N SER A 220 -56.62 2.52 -3.26
CA SER A 220 -56.72 3.77 -2.48
C SER A 220 -56.78 3.55 -0.96
N ASN A 221 -57.45 2.49 -0.51
CA ASN A 221 -57.78 2.30 0.91
C ASN A 221 -56.99 1.16 1.54
N VAL A 222 -56.77 0.07 0.82
CA VAL A 222 -56.19 -1.17 1.37
C VAL A 222 -54.67 -1.16 1.24
N TYR A 223 -54.14 -0.94 0.04
CA TYR A 223 -52.71 -0.97 -0.23
C TYR A 223 -51.91 -0.01 0.66
N PRO A 224 -52.29 1.27 0.86
CA PRO A 224 -51.52 2.17 1.72
C PRO A 224 -51.47 1.72 3.18
N ALA A 225 -52.53 1.06 3.66
CA ALA A 225 -52.70 0.69 5.06
C ALA A 225 -52.02 -0.64 5.45
N ILE A 226 -51.75 -1.54 4.51
CA ILE A 226 -51.03 -2.80 4.78
C ILE A 226 -49.54 -2.53 5.02
N ASP A 227 -48.95 -3.03 6.11
CA ASP A 227 -47.49 -3.00 6.25
C ASP A 227 -46.83 -3.89 5.18
N GLY A 228 -45.83 -3.36 4.48
CA GLY A 228 -45.12 -4.12 3.45
C GLY A 228 -44.29 -5.29 3.99
N ARG A 229 -44.11 -5.39 5.31
CA ARG A 229 -43.58 -6.59 5.98
C ARG A 229 -44.59 -7.74 6.02
N ASN A 230 -45.90 -7.46 5.97
CA ASN A 230 -46.95 -8.46 5.92
C ASN A 230 -47.13 -9.01 4.48
N LYS A 231 -46.14 -9.78 4.05
CA LYS A 231 -46.03 -10.35 2.71
C LYS A 231 -47.17 -11.28 2.34
N LEU A 232 -47.73 -12.02 3.32
CA LEU A 232 -48.87 -12.89 3.07
C LEU A 232 -50.14 -12.09 2.76
N ARG A 233 -50.39 -10.97 3.47
CA ARG A 233 -51.52 -10.08 3.17
C ARG A 233 -51.34 -9.36 1.83
N LEU A 234 -50.12 -8.91 1.53
CA LEU A 234 -49.80 -8.35 0.21
C LEU A 234 -49.97 -9.36 -0.92
N ALA A 235 -49.52 -10.61 -0.75
CA ALA A 235 -49.74 -11.67 -1.73
C ALA A 235 -51.23 -11.88 -2.00
N TYR A 236 -52.04 -11.94 -0.93
CA TYR A 236 -53.49 -12.09 -1.06
C TYR A 236 -54.12 -10.95 -1.86
N MET A 237 -53.72 -9.71 -1.55
CA MET A 237 -54.16 -8.52 -2.28
C MET A 237 -53.70 -8.52 -3.75
N PHE A 238 -52.45 -8.91 -4.05
CA PHE A 238 -51.98 -9.04 -5.43
C PHE A 238 -52.72 -10.13 -6.21
N GLY A 239 -53.09 -11.24 -5.55
CA GLY A 239 -53.96 -12.25 -6.13
C GLY A 239 -55.33 -11.69 -6.52
N LEU A 240 -55.97 -10.92 -5.62
CA LEU A 240 -57.25 -10.26 -5.92
C LEU A 240 -57.14 -9.27 -7.09
N LEU A 241 -56.07 -8.47 -7.13
CA LEU A 241 -55.81 -7.55 -8.25
C LEU A 241 -55.60 -8.32 -9.55
N SER A 242 -54.80 -9.40 -9.54
CA SER A 242 -54.58 -10.27 -10.69
C SER A 242 -55.90 -10.79 -11.26
N ASP A 243 -56.80 -11.31 -10.43
CA ASP A 243 -58.09 -11.85 -10.85
C ASP A 243 -58.99 -10.76 -11.46
N CYS A 244 -59.00 -9.55 -10.87
CA CYS A 244 -59.77 -8.41 -11.40
C CYS A 244 -59.21 -7.91 -12.75
N TYR A 245 -57.89 -7.79 -12.87
CA TYR A 245 -57.25 -7.37 -14.14
C TYR A 245 -57.40 -8.42 -15.23
N LEU A 246 -57.35 -9.72 -14.90
CA LEU A 246 -57.57 -10.81 -15.86
C LEU A 246 -58.97 -10.71 -16.48
N GLN A 247 -59.99 -10.49 -15.66
CA GLN A 247 -61.36 -10.34 -16.16
C GLN A 247 -61.56 -9.04 -16.98
N LEU A 248 -60.87 -7.94 -16.65
CA LEU A 248 -60.90 -6.71 -17.44
C LEU A 248 -60.19 -6.89 -18.80
N GLU A 249 -59.06 -7.59 -18.82
CA GLU A 249 -58.33 -7.96 -20.04
C GLU A 249 -59.20 -8.88 -20.94
N GLU A 250 -59.88 -9.88 -20.37
CA GLU A 250 -60.79 -10.78 -21.10
C GLU A 250 -62.06 -10.07 -21.62
N SER A 251 -62.61 -9.12 -20.85
CA SER A 251 -63.83 -8.39 -21.20
C SER A 251 -63.60 -7.16 -22.11
N ARG A 252 -62.34 -6.86 -22.48
CA ARG A 252 -61.91 -5.71 -23.30
C ARG A 252 -62.43 -4.36 -22.81
N LYS A 253 -62.62 -4.21 -21.49
CA LYS A 253 -63.01 -2.94 -20.87
C LYS A 253 -61.79 -2.04 -20.69
N GLU A 254 -61.98 -0.72 -20.68
CA GLU A 254 -60.88 0.22 -20.41
C GLU A 254 -60.26 -0.06 -19.04
N LEU A 255 -58.93 -0.22 -19.03
CA LEU A 255 -58.18 -0.50 -17.81
C LEU A 255 -58.13 0.77 -16.95
N PRO A 256 -58.55 0.73 -15.68
CA PRO A 256 -58.44 1.87 -14.79
C PRO A 256 -56.95 2.17 -14.55
N ILE A 257 -56.45 3.30 -15.08
CA ILE A 257 -55.11 3.79 -14.78
C ILE A 257 -55.15 4.44 -13.39
N ILE A 258 -54.45 3.83 -12.43
CA ILE A 258 -54.41 4.27 -11.03
C ILE A 258 -53.07 4.92 -10.70
N HIS A 259 -52.01 4.59 -11.44
CA HIS A 259 -50.69 5.19 -11.31
C HIS A 259 -50.13 5.61 -12.67
N PRO A 260 -49.47 6.77 -12.79
CA PRO A 260 -48.89 7.24 -14.06
C PRO A 260 -47.88 6.23 -14.66
N ASP A 261 -47.15 5.49 -13.82
CA ASP A 261 -46.17 4.49 -14.25
C ASP A 261 -46.79 3.19 -14.82
N GLN A 262 -48.12 3.01 -14.73
CA GLN A 262 -48.81 1.82 -15.26
C GLN A 262 -48.90 1.80 -16.80
N GLU A 263 -48.69 2.94 -17.47
CA GLU A 263 -48.69 3.00 -18.94
C GLU A 263 -47.60 2.11 -19.57
N HIS A 264 -46.46 1.95 -18.89
CA HIS A 264 -45.34 1.12 -19.34
C HIS A 264 -45.56 -0.40 -19.12
N LEU A 265 -46.46 -0.78 -18.21
CA LEU A 265 -46.79 -2.18 -17.89
C LEU A 265 -47.83 -2.78 -18.86
N SER A 266 -48.49 -1.95 -19.66
CA SER A 266 -49.51 -2.36 -20.64
C SER A 266 -49.01 -3.38 -21.67
N GLY A 267 -47.70 -3.46 -21.91
CA GLY A 267 -47.09 -4.43 -22.82
C GLY A 267 -46.91 -5.86 -22.26
N PHE A 268 -46.88 -6.04 -20.93
CA PHE A 268 -46.66 -7.35 -20.27
C PHE A 268 -47.95 -7.98 -19.72
N GLY A 269 -49.02 -7.19 -19.57
CA GLY A 269 -50.29 -7.59 -18.96
C GLY A 269 -50.26 -7.41 -17.44
N LEU A 270 -51.18 -6.60 -16.90
CA LEU A 270 -51.23 -6.27 -15.47
C LEU A 270 -51.64 -7.50 -14.65
N SER A 271 -52.50 -8.36 -15.21
CA SER A 271 -52.86 -9.64 -14.59
C SER A 271 -51.64 -10.50 -14.28
N ARG A 272 -50.74 -10.68 -15.27
CA ARG A 272 -49.51 -11.47 -15.14
C ARG A 272 -48.51 -10.85 -14.16
N PHE A 273 -48.39 -9.53 -14.17
CA PHE A 273 -47.52 -8.82 -13.24
C PHE A 273 -47.95 -9.04 -11.78
N TYR A 274 -49.23 -8.79 -11.45
CA TYR A 274 -49.70 -9.01 -10.09
C TYR A 274 -49.69 -10.48 -9.68
N LYS A 275 -49.87 -11.40 -10.65
CA LYS A 275 -49.71 -12.83 -10.39
C LYS A 275 -48.27 -13.20 -10.00
N LEU A 276 -47.29 -12.61 -10.67
CA LEU A 276 -45.88 -12.78 -10.31
C LEU A 276 -45.59 -12.20 -8.91
N MET A 277 -46.10 -10.99 -8.61
CA MET A 277 -45.92 -10.37 -7.28
C MET A 277 -46.53 -11.20 -6.15
N GLU A 278 -47.69 -11.83 -6.38
CA GLU A 278 -48.29 -12.78 -5.43
C GLU A 278 -47.34 -13.95 -5.12
N GLN A 279 -46.77 -14.56 -6.16
CA GLN A 279 -45.86 -15.71 -6.02
C GLN A 279 -44.57 -15.33 -5.30
N GLU A 280 -43.97 -14.20 -5.67
CA GLU A 280 -42.74 -13.72 -5.06
C GLU A 280 -42.96 -13.30 -3.60
N CYS A 281 -44.06 -12.60 -3.27
CA CYS A 281 -44.44 -12.31 -1.89
C CYS A 281 -44.58 -13.56 -1.02
N LYS A 282 -45.21 -14.62 -1.55
CA LYS A 282 -45.34 -15.90 -0.85
C LYS A 282 -43.99 -16.58 -0.64
N ARG A 283 -43.10 -16.52 -1.63
CA ARG A 283 -41.77 -17.12 -1.53
C ARG A 283 -40.94 -16.48 -0.43
N VAL A 284 -40.90 -15.14 -0.38
CA VAL A 284 -40.13 -14.39 0.63
C VAL A 284 -40.87 -14.21 1.95
N SER A 285 -42.03 -14.83 2.16
CA SER A 285 -42.87 -14.57 3.34
C SER A 285 -42.19 -14.93 4.66
N PHE A 286 -41.25 -15.88 4.65
CA PHE A 286 -40.48 -16.29 5.83
C PHE A 286 -39.48 -15.22 6.30
N LEU A 287 -39.14 -14.23 5.47
CA LEU A 287 -38.21 -13.15 5.80
C LEU A 287 -38.93 -12.06 6.60
N ALA A 288 -38.87 -12.10 7.93
CA ALA A 288 -39.68 -11.22 8.79
C ALA A 288 -39.54 -9.71 8.47
N ASN A 289 -38.32 -9.22 8.27
CA ASN A 289 -38.05 -7.78 8.17
C ASN A 289 -38.14 -7.20 6.75
N LEU A 290 -38.17 -8.06 5.72
CA LEU A 290 -38.21 -7.62 4.32
C LEU A 290 -39.52 -6.89 4.03
N ASN A 291 -39.41 -5.64 3.57
CA ASN A 291 -40.52 -4.81 3.18
C ASN A 291 -40.76 -4.90 1.67
N PHE A 292 -41.76 -5.67 1.26
CA PHE A 292 -42.02 -5.93 -0.16
C PHE A 292 -42.50 -4.69 -0.93
N LYS A 293 -43.04 -3.66 -0.25
CA LYS A 293 -43.39 -2.39 -0.91
C LYS A 293 -42.17 -1.62 -1.44
N ASN A 294 -40.99 -1.87 -0.87
CA ASN A 294 -39.73 -1.33 -1.37
C ASN A 294 -39.23 -2.07 -2.62
N ILE A 295 -39.75 -3.28 -2.88
CA ILE A 295 -39.45 -4.11 -4.05
C ILE A 295 -40.44 -3.81 -5.19
N ALA A 296 -41.74 -3.88 -4.90
CA ALA A 296 -42.81 -3.70 -5.88
C ALA A 296 -43.94 -2.82 -5.34
N GLY A 297 -44.30 -1.81 -6.12
CA GLY A 297 -45.47 -0.98 -5.91
C GLY A 297 -46.63 -1.34 -6.84
N LEU A 298 -47.76 -0.63 -6.68
CA LEU A 298 -48.91 -0.78 -7.58
C LEU A 298 -48.61 -0.34 -9.02
N GLY A 299 -47.61 0.53 -9.23
CA GLY A 299 -47.16 1.01 -10.54
C GLY A 299 -46.03 0.20 -11.19
N GLY A 300 -45.55 -0.88 -10.56
CA GLY A 300 -44.42 -1.68 -11.06
C GLY A 300 -43.31 -1.90 -10.03
N LEU A 301 -42.15 -2.37 -10.48
CA LEU A 301 -40.96 -2.56 -9.62
C LEU A 301 -40.38 -1.21 -9.19
N ASN A 302 -40.06 -1.07 -7.91
CA ASN A 302 -39.40 0.11 -7.38
C ASN A 302 -37.88 -0.01 -7.59
N LEU A 303 -37.41 0.28 -8.81
CA LEU A 303 -36.00 0.13 -9.18
C LEU A 303 -35.02 0.90 -8.28
N LYS A 304 -35.47 1.99 -7.62
CA LYS A 304 -34.63 2.78 -6.70
C LYS A 304 -34.32 2.05 -5.40
N CYS A 305 -35.28 1.29 -4.88
CA CYS A 305 -35.17 0.64 -3.56
C CYS A 305 -34.99 -0.88 -3.66
N LEU A 306 -35.34 -1.48 -4.79
CA LEU A 306 -35.31 -2.93 -5.04
C LEU A 306 -34.00 -3.57 -4.62
N SER A 307 -32.89 -3.16 -5.23
CA SER A 307 -31.58 -3.77 -4.99
C SER A 307 -31.15 -3.59 -3.53
N HIS A 308 -31.36 -2.41 -2.95
CA HIS A 308 -31.00 -2.14 -1.56
C HIS A 308 -31.77 -3.03 -0.57
N GLU A 309 -33.08 -3.13 -0.73
CA GLU A 309 -33.93 -3.94 0.14
C GLU A 309 -33.58 -5.44 0.04
N VAL A 310 -33.36 -5.94 -1.18
CA VAL A 310 -32.96 -7.33 -1.41
C VAL A 310 -31.59 -7.60 -0.78
N TYR A 311 -30.59 -6.76 -1.07
CA TYR A 311 -29.22 -6.93 -0.60
C TYR A 311 -29.09 -6.91 0.93
N MET A 312 -29.87 -6.08 1.62
CA MET A 312 -29.89 -6.04 3.10
C MET A 312 -30.37 -7.33 3.76
N HIS A 313 -31.10 -8.17 3.02
CA HIS A 313 -31.68 -9.41 3.53
C HIS A 313 -31.01 -10.66 2.95
N ILE A 314 -29.85 -10.53 2.28
CA ILE A 314 -29.08 -11.68 1.80
C ILE A 314 -28.25 -12.29 2.94
N TYR A 315 -28.61 -13.49 3.34
CA TYR A 315 -27.87 -14.39 4.23
C TYR A 315 -28.16 -15.86 3.86
N GLU A 316 -27.42 -16.82 4.41
CA GLU A 316 -27.45 -18.24 4.01
C GLU A 316 -28.87 -18.83 3.86
N GLY A 317 -29.74 -18.64 4.85
CA GLY A 317 -31.12 -19.16 4.82
C GLY A 317 -32.09 -18.45 3.87
N SER A 318 -31.66 -17.35 3.24
CA SER A 318 -32.48 -16.53 2.33
C SER A 318 -31.96 -16.51 0.90
N LEU A 319 -30.70 -16.90 0.68
CA LEU A 319 -29.97 -16.69 -0.56
C LEU A 319 -30.69 -17.31 -1.77
N GLU A 320 -31.04 -18.59 -1.69
CA GLU A 320 -31.71 -19.30 -2.80
C GLU A 320 -33.13 -18.77 -3.05
N ALA A 321 -33.83 -18.36 -1.98
CA ALA A 321 -35.17 -17.78 -2.12
C ALA A 321 -35.13 -16.42 -2.81
N LEU A 322 -34.11 -15.60 -2.54
CA LEU A 322 -33.90 -14.29 -3.17
C LEU A 322 -33.29 -14.40 -4.56
N ALA A 323 -32.37 -15.34 -4.80
CA ALA A 323 -31.74 -15.55 -6.10
C ALA A 323 -32.75 -16.06 -7.13
N THR A 324 -33.67 -16.93 -6.72
CA THR A 324 -34.74 -17.42 -7.61
C THR A 324 -35.83 -16.37 -7.89
N MET A 325 -35.84 -15.24 -7.19
CA MET A 325 -36.82 -14.18 -7.46
C MET A 325 -36.61 -13.67 -8.88
N GLY A 326 -37.62 -13.79 -9.73
CA GLY A 326 -37.54 -13.32 -11.13
C GLY A 326 -37.49 -11.79 -11.31
N LEU A 327 -37.11 -11.05 -10.25
CA LEU A 327 -37.11 -9.59 -10.18
C LEU A 327 -35.70 -9.00 -10.22
N ILE A 328 -34.70 -9.77 -9.81
CA ILE A 328 -33.28 -9.44 -9.84
C ILE A 328 -32.53 -10.62 -10.47
N THR A 329 -31.38 -10.38 -11.10
CA THR A 329 -30.61 -11.51 -11.63
C THR A 329 -30.06 -12.31 -10.45
N TRP A 330 -30.17 -13.65 -10.53
CA TRP A 330 -29.59 -14.54 -9.53
C TRP A 330 -28.07 -14.35 -9.41
N GLN A 331 -27.42 -13.94 -10.51
CA GLN A 331 -25.99 -13.61 -10.56
C GLN A 331 -25.66 -12.40 -9.70
N ASP A 332 -26.47 -11.33 -9.74
CA ASP A 332 -26.26 -10.15 -8.88
C ASP A 332 -26.42 -10.49 -7.39
N VAL A 333 -27.38 -11.36 -7.05
CA VAL A 333 -27.62 -11.83 -5.67
C VAL A 333 -26.42 -12.65 -5.17
N TYR A 334 -25.94 -13.60 -5.96
CA TYR A 334 -24.76 -14.40 -5.63
C TYR A 334 -23.51 -13.53 -5.53
N LYS A 335 -23.29 -12.61 -6.47
CA LYS A 335 -22.19 -11.65 -6.45
C LYS A 335 -22.21 -10.79 -5.20
N HIS A 336 -23.37 -10.23 -4.84
CA HIS A 336 -23.51 -9.43 -3.62
C HIS A 336 -23.23 -10.27 -2.37
N HIS A 337 -23.70 -11.51 -2.32
CA HIS A 337 -23.42 -12.41 -1.20
C HIS A 337 -21.91 -12.65 -1.02
N VAL A 338 -21.20 -13.01 -2.10
CA VAL A 338 -19.74 -13.24 -2.05
C VAL A 338 -19.01 -11.97 -1.60
N LEU A 339 -19.35 -10.82 -2.19
CA LEU A 339 -18.74 -9.54 -1.81
C LEU A 339 -19.06 -9.14 -0.37
N SER A 340 -20.26 -9.45 0.15
CA SER A 340 -20.63 -9.16 1.54
C SER A 340 -19.82 -9.95 2.56
N LEU A 341 -19.34 -11.15 2.19
CA LEU A 341 -18.45 -11.97 3.01
C LEU A 341 -16.99 -11.54 2.87
N LEU A 342 -16.60 -11.01 1.72
CA LEU A 342 -15.26 -10.53 1.44
C LEU A 342 -14.97 -9.14 2.04
N THR A 343 -15.96 -8.24 2.05
CA THR A 343 -15.81 -6.85 2.50
C THR A 343 -15.34 -6.73 3.96
N PRO A 344 -15.82 -7.54 4.93
CA PRO A 344 -15.29 -7.54 6.29
C PRO A 344 -13.81 -7.94 6.37
N LEU A 345 -13.35 -8.87 5.52
CA LEU A 345 -11.96 -9.30 5.45
C LEU A 345 -11.08 -8.21 4.82
N GLU A 346 -11.57 -7.55 3.77
CA GLU A 346 -10.95 -6.33 3.18
C GLU A 346 -10.81 -5.22 4.22
N ALA A 347 -11.87 -4.94 4.99
CA ALA A 347 -11.86 -3.93 6.03
C ALA A 347 -10.87 -4.26 7.16
N LYS A 348 -10.85 -5.53 7.61
CA LYS A 348 -9.89 -6.03 8.60
C LYS A 348 -8.45 -5.85 8.12
N ALA A 349 -8.16 -6.21 6.86
CA ALA A 349 -6.84 -6.01 6.26
C ALA A 349 -6.42 -4.54 6.18
N GLY A 350 -7.38 -3.62 6.01
CA GLY A 350 -7.13 -2.17 5.96
C GLY A 350 -7.01 -1.49 7.33
N THR A 351 -7.70 -1.98 8.37
CA THR A 351 -7.69 -1.37 9.71
C THR A 351 -6.65 -1.96 10.65
N ASP A 352 -6.35 -3.26 10.54
CA ASP A 352 -5.33 -3.95 11.34
C ASP A 352 -3.97 -3.84 10.65
N SER A 353 -3.40 -2.63 10.55
CA SER A 353 -2.13 -2.36 9.86
C SER A 353 -0.88 -2.95 10.53
N ILE A 354 -1.02 -3.84 11.50
CA ILE A 354 0.09 -4.49 12.20
C ILE A 354 -0.26 -5.96 12.40
N ILE A 355 0.05 -6.79 11.40
CA ILE A 355 0.40 -8.19 11.67
C ILE A 355 1.52 -8.14 12.71
N LYS A 356 1.35 -8.76 13.87
CA LYS A 356 2.37 -8.77 14.94
C LYS A 356 3.21 -10.06 14.90
N SER A 357 2.69 -11.10 14.26
CA SER A 357 3.31 -12.41 14.13
C SER A 357 2.95 -13.08 12.79
N THR A 358 3.77 -14.04 12.35
CA THR A 358 3.46 -14.90 11.20
C THR A 358 2.20 -15.77 11.43
N GLU A 359 1.87 -16.07 12.68
CA GLU A 359 0.65 -16.81 13.06
C GLU A 359 -0.63 -16.03 12.73
N ASP A 360 -0.62 -14.70 12.93
CA ASP A 360 -1.76 -13.83 12.58
C ASP A 360 -2.01 -13.82 11.07
N LEU A 361 -0.92 -13.76 10.28
CA LEU A 361 -0.97 -13.82 8.81
C LEU A 361 -1.50 -15.18 8.33
N GLN A 362 -0.98 -16.28 8.88
CA GLN A 362 -1.44 -17.62 8.54
C GLN A 362 -2.92 -17.80 8.88
N CYS A 363 -3.37 -17.33 10.05
CA CYS A 363 -4.78 -17.36 10.45
C CYS A 363 -5.66 -16.56 9.48
N PHE A 364 -5.17 -15.41 9.00
CA PHE A 364 -5.87 -14.60 8.01
C PHE A 364 -5.95 -15.29 6.64
N ILE A 365 -4.87 -15.93 6.17
CA ILE A 365 -4.89 -16.73 4.92
C ILE A 365 -5.90 -17.87 5.04
N CYS A 366 -5.92 -18.58 6.18
CA CYS A 366 -6.92 -19.62 6.44
C CYS A 366 -8.36 -19.06 6.44
N GLN A 367 -8.60 -17.85 6.96
CA GLN A 367 -9.91 -17.19 6.89
C GLN A 367 -10.31 -16.85 5.45
N LEU A 368 -9.38 -16.38 4.63
CA LEU A 368 -9.61 -16.12 3.21
C LEU A 368 -9.96 -17.42 2.46
N GLU A 369 -9.20 -18.47 2.72
CA GLU A 369 -9.44 -19.79 2.13
C GLU A 369 -10.81 -20.34 2.51
N GLN A 370 -11.17 -20.29 3.80
CA GLN A 370 -12.48 -20.73 4.29
C GLN A 370 -13.64 -19.91 3.70
N SER A 371 -13.46 -18.59 3.56
CA SER A 371 -14.43 -17.71 2.91
C SER A 371 -14.63 -18.11 1.45
N TYR A 372 -13.54 -18.41 0.72
CA TYR A 372 -13.62 -18.89 -0.65
C TYR A 372 -14.33 -20.24 -0.73
N GLU A 373 -13.98 -21.23 0.10
CA GLU A 373 -14.62 -22.55 0.12
C GLU A 373 -16.14 -22.45 0.36
N TYR A 374 -16.57 -21.58 1.27
CA TYR A 374 -17.98 -21.31 1.52
C TYR A 374 -18.68 -20.69 0.29
N CYS A 375 -18.00 -19.79 -0.42
CA CYS A 375 -18.52 -19.07 -1.58
C CYS A 375 -18.37 -19.82 -2.92
N ARG A 376 -17.55 -20.87 -2.95
CA ARG A 376 -17.04 -21.52 -4.16
C ARG A 376 -18.13 -21.87 -5.16
N LYS A 377 -19.21 -22.53 -4.70
CA LYS A 377 -20.36 -22.90 -5.54
C LYS A 377 -20.98 -21.68 -6.24
N TYR A 378 -21.09 -20.55 -5.55
CA TYR A 378 -21.71 -19.35 -6.09
C TYR A 378 -20.79 -18.64 -7.08
N ILE A 379 -19.49 -18.57 -6.79
CA ILE A 379 -18.48 -17.97 -7.67
C ILE A 379 -18.41 -18.72 -9.01
N LEU A 380 -18.47 -20.05 -8.98
CA LEU A 380 -18.47 -20.90 -10.19
C LEU A 380 -19.70 -20.69 -11.08
N LEU A 381 -20.81 -20.19 -10.52
CA LEU A 381 -22.04 -19.90 -11.27
C LEU A 381 -22.07 -18.47 -11.85
N LEU A 382 -21.14 -17.59 -11.50
CA LEU A 382 -21.11 -16.22 -12.01
C LEU A 382 -20.57 -16.17 -13.44
N VAL A 383 -20.91 -15.08 -14.16
CA VAL A 383 -20.31 -14.76 -15.47
C VAL A 383 -18.80 -14.63 -15.31
N ARG A 384 -18.04 -15.09 -16.31
CA ARG A 384 -16.55 -15.07 -16.31
C ARG A 384 -15.93 -13.75 -15.87
N VAL A 385 -16.51 -12.61 -16.26
CA VAL A 385 -16.00 -11.28 -15.88
C VAL A 385 -16.07 -11.06 -14.37
N ASP A 386 -17.20 -11.44 -13.77
CA ASP A 386 -17.43 -11.24 -12.35
C ASP A 386 -16.64 -12.22 -11.48
N SER A 387 -16.51 -13.47 -11.92
CA SER A 387 -15.67 -14.47 -11.23
C SER A 387 -14.18 -14.07 -11.25
N LEU A 388 -13.67 -13.57 -12.38
CA LEU A 388 -12.31 -13.02 -12.49
C LEU A 388 -12.10 -11.77 -11.61
N ASN A 389 -13.09 -10.88 -11.54
CA ASN A 389 -13.01 -9.71 -10.67
C ASN A 389 -12.98 -10.09 -9.17
N ILE A 390 -13.74 -11.11 -8.78
CA ILE A 390 -13.73 -11.65 -7.43
C ILE A 390 -12.37 -12.32 -7.13
N MET A 391 -11.82 -13.12 -8.07
CA MET A 391 -10.44 -13.66 -7.97
C MET A 391 -9.44 -12.54 -7.69
N LYS A 392 -9.44 -11.48 -8.52
CA LYS A 392 -8.51 -10.35 -8.36
C LYS A 392 -8.62 -9.75 -6.96
N ARG A 393 -9.83 -9.61 -6.42
CA ARG A 393 -10.03 -9.13 -5.04
C ARG A 393 -9.38 -10.06 -4.02
N TYR A 394 -9.57 -11.39 -4.12
CA TYR A 394 -8.88 -12.34 -3.25
C TYR A 394 -7.34 -12.20 -3.29
N PHE A 395 -6.76 -11.88 -4.44
CA PHE A 395 -5.31 -11.62 -4.54
C PHE A 395 -4.90 -10.28 -3.93
N THR A 396 -5.77 -9.27 -4.02
CA THR A 396 -5.46 -7.89 -3.61
C THR A 396 -5.59 -7.65 -2.10
N ILE A 397 -6.40 -8.46 -1.40
CA ILE A 397 -6.65 -8.29 0.04
C ILE A 397 -5.38 -8.36 0.90
N ILE A 398 -4.34 -9.06 0.44
CA ILE A 398 -3.11 -9.23 1.22
C ILE A 398 -2.14 -8.03 1.12
N VAL A 399 -2.34 -7.14 0.15
CA VAL A 399 -1.43 -6.01 -0.12
C VAL A 399 -1.37 -4.99 1.03
N PRO A 400 -2.50 -4.49 1.58
CA PRO A 400 -2.47 -3.51 2.68
C PRO A 400 -1.77 -4.04 3.94
N LEU A 401 -1.83 -5.35 4.17
CA LEU A 401 -1.23 -6.02 5.33
C LEU A 401 0.31 -6.03 5.29
N LEU A 402 0.88 -6.03 4.08
CA LEU A 402 2.33 -6.14 3.86
C LEU A 402 2.98 -4.79 3.58
N GLY A 403 2.21 -3.78 3.13
CA GLY A 403 2.70 -2.42 2.89
C GLY A 403 3.22 -1.69 4.13
N SER A 404 2.94 -2.19 5.35
CA SER A 404 3.47 -1.66 6.61
C SER A 404 4.85 -2.22 6.99
N TYR A 405 5.31 -3.29 6.32
CA TYR A 405 6.63 -3.89 6.54
C TYR A 405 7.62 -3.32 5.50
N GLY A 406 8.53 -2.45 5.94
CA GLY A 406 9.55 -1.87 5.06
C GLY A 406 10.49 -2.92 4.46
N THR A 407 11.05 -3.80 5.30
CA THR A 407 11.84 -4.96 4.90
C THR A 407 11.28 -6.20 5.59
N LEU A 408 10.68 -7.09 4.81
CA LEU A 408 10.14 -8.36 5.30
C LEU A 408 11.29 -9.27 5.79
N PRO A 409 11.15 -9.97 6.92
CA PRO A 409 12.20 -10.85 7.43
C PRO A 409 12.38 -12.10 6.55
N ASP A 410 13.62 -12.46 6.25
CA ASP A 410 13.97 -13.76 5.65
C ASP A 410 14.02 -14.84 6.75
N ASN A 411 12.87 -15.39 7.12
CA ASN A 411 12.80 -16.54 8.03
C ASN A 411 11.86 -17.63 7.49
N SER A 412 12.00 -18.85 8.02
CA SER A 412 11.22 -20.02 7.60
C SER A 412 9.71 -19.87 7.84
N SER A 413 9.29 -19.14 8.87
CA SER A 413 7.86 -18.91 9.12
C SER A 413 7.19 -18.03 8.05
N TRP A 414 7.90 -17.04 7.50
CA TRP A 414 7.41 -16.23 6.38
C TRP A 414 7.39 -17.02 5.07
N GLN A 415 8.33 -17.97 4.90
CA GLN A 415 8.35 -18.90 3.77
C GLN A 415 7.12 -19.83 3.79
N GLU A 416 6.80 -20.41 4.95
CA GLU A 416 5.64 -21.30 5.10
C GLU A 416 4.32 -20.55 4.81
N CYS A 417 4.16 -19.33 5.33
CA CYS A 417 2.99 -18.50 5.04
C CYS A 417 2.87 -18.17 3.54
N LEU A 418 3.98 -17.91 2.86
CA LEU A 418 4.00 -17.64 1.42
C LEU A 418 3.58 -18.88 0.62
N ILE A 419 4.08 -20.06 0.98
CA ILE A 419 3.73 -21.32 0.34
C ILE A 419 2.23 -21.63 0.51
N ILE A 420 1.66 -21.40 1.69
CA ILE A 420 0.22 -21.57 1.93
C ILE A 420 -0.59 -20.64 1.02
N LEU A 421 -0.20 -19.37 0.92
CA LEU A 421 -0.86 -18.40 0.04
C LEU A 421 -0.77 -18.80 -1.44
N LEU A 422 0.42 -19.19 -1.91
CA LEU A 422 0.65 -19.59 -3.30
C LEU A 422 -0.18 -20.82 -3.66
N ASN A 423 -0.26 -21.82 -2.77
CA ASN A 423 -1.12 -22.99 -2.97
C ASN A 423 -2.59 -22.60 -3.10
N PHE A 424 -3.09 -21.71 -2.22
CA PHE A 424 -4.45 -21.21 -2.31
C PHE A 424 -4.71 -20.49 -3.64
N TRP A 425 -3.78 -19.63 -4.09
CA TRP A 425 -3.92 -18.91 -5.36
C TRP A 425 -3.88 -19.82 -6.58
N ILE A 426 -2.98 -20.81 -6.59
CA ILE A 426 -2.90 -21.82 -7.65
C ILE A 426 -4.23 -22.59 -7.73
N ARG A 427 -4.78 -23.03 -6.58
CA ARG A 427 -6.08 -23.73 -6.55
C ARG A 427 -7.20 -22.86 -7.11
N LEU A 428 -7.25 -21.60 -6.70
CA LEU A 428 -8.27 -20.66 -7.16
C LEU A 428 -8.16 -20.40 -8.68
N ILE A 429 -6.95 -20.30 -9.23
CA ILE A 429 -6.75 -20.17 -10.68
C ILE A 429 -7.17 -21.44 -11.42
N ASP A 430 -6.74 -22.62 -10.95
CA ASP A 430 -7.06 -23.89 -11.59
C ASP A 430 -8.60 -24.11 -11.65
N GLU A 431 -9.35 -23.74 -10.61
CA GLU A 431 -10.82 -23.80 -10.63
C GLU A 431 -11.49 -22.78 -11.57
N MET A 432 -10.86 -21.61 -11.75
CA MET A 432 -11.37 -20.57 -12.65
C MET A 432 -11.12 -20.90 -14.13
N LYS A 433 -10.12 -21.74 -14.42
CA LYS A 433 -9.90 -22.30 -15.77
C LYS A 433 -11.05 -23.20 -16.20
N ASP A 434 -11.60 -24.00 -15.28
CA ASP A 434 -12.75 -24.87 -15.57
C ASP A 434 -13.95 -24.05 -16.06
N ILE A 435 -14.20 -22.87 -15.48
CA ILE A 435 -15.24 -21.93 -15.92
C ILE A 435 -14.95 -21.41 -17.34
N ALA A 436 -13.70 -21.06 -17.64
CA ALA A 436 -13.29 -20.48 -18.92
C ALA A 436 -13.43 -21.45 -20.10
N SER A 437 -13.48 -22.76 -19.85
CA SER A 437 -13.66 -23.79 -20.88
C SER A 437 -15.11 -23.90 -21.42
N HIS A 438 -16.09 -23.28 -20.74
CA HIS A 438 -17.52 -23.44 -21.01
C HIS A 438 -18.22 -22.24 -21.66
N GLU A 439 -17.59 -21.06 -21.76
CA GLU A 439 -18.16 -19.87 -22.41
C GLU A 439 -17.40 -19.53 -23.71
N GLU A 440 -18.14 -19.42 -24.83
CA GLU A 440 -17.59 -18.93 -26.11
C GLU A 440 -16.94 -17.55 -25.89
N ALA A 441 -15.70 -17.42 -26.36
CA ALA A 441 -14.83 -16.29 -26.15
C ALA A 441 -15.45 -14.97 -26.64
N GLY A 442 -16.18 -14.29 -25.75
CA GLY A 442 -16.44 -12.87 -25.86
C GLY A 442 -15.12 -12.14 -25.71
N GLU A 443 -14.65 -11.54 -26.81
CA GLU A 443 -13.55 -10.59 -26.86
C GLU A 443 -13.76 -9.55 -25.75
N ASN A 444 -12.95 -9.58 -24.66
CA ASN A 444 -12.48 -8.40 -23.90
C ASN A 444 -11.85 -8.65 -22.50
N LEU A 445 -11.50 -9.86 -22.06
CA LEU A 445 -10.68 -10.01 -20.82
C LEU A 445 -9.39 -10.80 -21.05
N ARG A 446 -8.32 -10.01 -21.19
CA ARG A 446 -6.92 -10.31 -21.54
C ARG A 446 -6.15 -11.27 -20.62
N LEU A 447 -6.72 -11.80 -19.54
CA LEU A 447 -5.97 -12.59 -18.54
C LEU A 447 -5.73 -14.04 -18.97
N ASN A 448 -4.46 -14.38 -19.28
CA ASN A 448 -4.04 -15.75 -19.51
C ASN A 448 -3.80 -16.50 -18.18
N LEU A 449 -4.84 -17.20 -17.72
CA LEU A 449 -4.81 -18.01 -16.49
C LEU A 449 -3.85 -19.20 -16.58
N ASP A 450 -3.57 -19.71 -17.78
CA ASP A 450 -2.64 -20.83 -17.97
C ASP A 450 -1.19 -20.40 -17.70
N CYS A 451 -0.77 -19.29 -18.31
CA CYS A 451 0.54 -18.71 -18.06
C CYS A 451 0.72 -18.33 -16.58
N LEU A 452 -0.28 -17.70 -15.95
CA LEU A 452 -0.19 -17.30 -14.55
C LEU A 452 -0.09 -18.50 -13.59
N ALA A 453 -0.87 -19.56 -13.82
CA ALA A 453 -0.78 -20.78 -13.01
C ALA A 453 0.60 -21.44 -13.15
N CYS A 454 1.16 -21.48 -14.36
CA CYS A 454 2.52 -21.97 -14.58
C CYS A 454 3.56 -21.12 -13.85
N CYS A 455 3.48 -19.78 -13.96
CA CYS A 455 4.38 -18.87 -13.23
C CYS A 455 4.35 -19.16 -11.72
N LEU A 456 3.17 -19.24 -11.12
CA LEU A 456 3.02 -19.44 -9.67
C LEU A 456 3.49 -20.84 -9.22
N LYS A 457 3.23 -21.90 -10.00
CA LYS A 457 3.67 -23.26 -9.67
C LYS A 457 5.20 -23.36 -9.62
N ILE A 458 5.88 -22.75 -10.59
CA ILE A 458 7.34 -22.75 -10.66
C ILE A 458 7.93 -21.83 -9.60
N PHE A 459 7.36 -20.64 -9.44
CA PHE A 459 7.77 -19.71 -8.39
C PHE A 459 7.64 -20.33 -7.00
N MET A 460 6.56 -21.06 -6.72
CA MET A 460 6.39 -21.79 -5.47
C MET A 460 7.50 -22.84 -5.28
N ARG A 461 7.87 -23.58 -6.33
CA ARG A 461 8.98 -24.54 -6.28
C ARG A 461 10.31 -23.82 -5.96
N LEU A 462 10.59 -22.70 -6.62
CA LEU A 462 11.79 -21.89 -6.39
C LEU A 462 11.88 -21.36 -4.95
N VAL A 463 10.75 -20.96 -4.35
CA VAL A 463 10.66 -20.57 -2.94
C VAL A 463 10.90 -21.76 -2.01
N ILE A 464 10.43 -22.97 -2.35
CA ILE A 464 10.67 -24.20 -1.55
C ILE A 464 12.14 -24.63 -1.63
N GLU A 465 12.79 -24.44 -2.78
CA GLU A 465 14.19 -24.78 -3.04
C GLU A 465 15.19 -23.73 -2.48
N ASP A 466 14.71 -22.72 -1.74
CA ASP A 466 15.49 -21.59 -1.21
C ASP A 466 16.26 -20.78 -2.27
N THR A 467 15.92 -20.93 -3.55
CA THR A 467 16.50 -20.12 -4.65
C THR A 467 15.96 -18.69 -4.65
N VAL A 468 14.72 -18.50 -4.17
CA VAL A 468 14.08 -17.20 -3.94
C VAL A 468 13.86 -17.05 -2.45
N SER A 469 14.42 -15.99 -1.86
CA SER A 469 14.25 -15.74 -0.42
C SER A 469 12.81 -15.33 -0.08
N PRO A 470 12.35 -15.51 1.18
CA PRO A 470 10.99 -15.09 1.57
C PRO A 470 10.71 -13.61 1.31
N SER A 471 11.67 -12.71 1.54
CA SER A 471 11.53 -11.28 1.25
C SER A 471 11.36 -10.99 -0.25
N GLN A 472 12.15 -11.63 -1.11
CA GLN A 472 12.00 -11.58 -2.57
C GLN A 472 10.65 -12.17 -3.01
N GLY A 473 10.26 -13.27 -2.36
CA GLY A 473 9.01 -13.99 -2.55
C GLY A 473 7.78 -13.11 -2.36
N TRP A 474 7.65 -12.54 -1.17
CA TRP A 474 6.57 -11.63 -0.82
C TRP A 474 6.61 -10.32 -1.61
N GLY A 475 7.80 -9.76 -1.83
CA GLY A 475 7.98 -8.57 -2.66
C GLY A 475 7.43 -8.77 -4.08
N THR A 476 7.68 -9.94 -4.66
CA THR A 476 7.22 -10.29 -6.01
C THR A 476 5.71 -10.32 -6.06
N ILE A 477 5.09 -10.98 -5.08
CA ILE A 477 3.63 -11.13 -5.01
C ILE A 477 2.94 -9.79 -4.81
N VAL A 478 3.42 -8.97 -3.87
CA VAL A 478 2.85 -7.64 -3.63
C VAL A 478 3.01 -6.74 -4.85
N SER A 479 4.20 -6.75 -5.48
CA SER A 479 4.48 -5.97 -6.69
C SER A 479 3.59 -6.39 -7.86
N PHE A 480 3.42 -7.70 -8.07
CA PHE A 480 2.61 -8.27 -9.14
C PHE A 480 1.14 -7.94 -8.96
N VAL A 481 0.61 -8.03 -7.74
CA VAL A 481 -0.79 -7.69 -7.47
C VAL A 481 -1.04 -6.20 -7.63
N SER A 482 -0.12 -5.35 -7.14
CA SER A 482 -0.27 -3.89 -7.17
C SER A 482 -0.16 -3.30 -8.58
N HIS A 483 0.69 -3.88 -9.44
CA HIS A 483 0.98 -3.30 -10.76
C HIS A 483 0.59 -4.21 -11.93
N GLY A 484 0.61 -5.53 -11.73
CA GLY A 484 0.33 -6.55 -12.76
C GLY A 484 -1.14 -6.85 -12.99
N LEU A 485 -1.97 -6.88 -11.94
CA LEU A 485 -3.40 -7.25 -12.07
C LEU A 485 -4.32 -6.07 -12.44
N ILE A 486 -3.82 -4.84 -12.32
CA ILE A 486 -4.57 -3.58 -12.52
C ILE A 486 -4.38 -3.00 -13.94
N GLY A 487 -3.35 -3.45 -14.69
CA GLY A 487 -3.00 -2.92 -16.01
C GLY A 487 -3.68 -3.63 -17.18
N ASP A 488 -3.98 -2.87 -18.24
CA ASP A 488 -4.78 -3.34 -19.39
C ASP A 488 -3.97 -3.89 -20.58
N CYS A 489 -2.63 -3.88 -20.60
CA CYS A 489 -1.88 -3.99 -21.87
C CYS A 489 -0.57 -4.81 -21.91
N ALA A 490 -0.19 -5.58 -20.88
CA ALA A 490 1.05 -6.39 -20.92
C ALA A 490 0.78 -7.88 -20.69
N SER A 491 1.62 -8.76 -21.26
CA SER A 491 1.52 -10.20 -21.05
C SER A 491 1.79 -10.55 -19.57
N GLU A 492 1.06 -11.54 -19.03
CA GLU A 492 1.18 -11.96 -17.63
C GLU A 492 2.59 -12.40 -17.27
N PRO A 493 3.31 -13.18 -18.11
CA PRO A 493 4.70 -13.54 -17.85
C PRO A 493 5.61 -12.32 -17.74
N TYR A 494 5.39 -11.28 -18.57
CA TYR A 494 6.16 -10.04 -18.52
C TYR A 494 5.95 -9.33 -17.17
N MET A 495 4.70 -9.15 -16.74
CA MET A 495 4.41 -8.45 -15.48
C MET A 495 4.91 -9.23 -14.27
N PHE A 496 4.78 -10.56 -14.28
CA PHE A 496 5.27 -11.41 -13.19
C PHE A 496 6.80 -11.39 -13.11
N CYS A 497 7.51 -11.57 -14.22
CA CYS A 497 8.97 -11.53 -14.26
C CYS A 497 9.52 -10.13 -13.91
N ARG A 498 8.85 -9.05 -14.36
CA ARG A 498 9.18 -7.68 -13.94
C ARG A 498 9.08 -7.52 -12.42
N SER A 499 8.04 -8.06 -11.81
CA SER A 499 7.89 -8.05 -10.35
C SER A 499 8.96 -8.87 -9.63
N MET A 500 9.39 -10.01 -10.18
CA MET A 500 10.51 -10.78 -9.64
C MET A 500 11.82 -9.98 -9.67
N ILE A 501 12.13 -9.35 -10.81
CA ILE A 501 13.34 -8.52 -10.96
C ILE A 501 13.33 -7.36 -9.96
N PHE A 502 12.20 -6.65 -9.81
CA PHE A 502 12.07 -5.52 -8.87
C PHE A 502 11.99 -5.93 -7.39
N SER A 503 11.92 -7.23 -7.13
CA SER A 503 12.02 -7.80 -5.78
C SER A 503 13.43 -8.32 -5.49
N GLY A 504 14.33 -8.29 -6.48
CA GLY A 504 15.73 -8.69 -6.34
C GLY A 504 16.01 -10.16 -6.65
N CYS A 505 15.12 -10.88 -7.36
CA CYS A 505 15.37 -12.26 -7.77
C CYS A 505 16.52 -12.35 -8.78
N GLY A 506 17.34 -13.41 -8.66
CA GLY A 506 18.43 -13.71 -9.60
C GLY A 506 17.94 -14.15 -10.99
N PHE A 507 18.80 -14.00 -11.99
CA PHE A 507 18.48 -14.33 -13.39
C PHE A 507 18.00 -15.77 -13.57
N GLY A 508 18.63 -16.75 -12.91
CA GLY A 508 18.25 -18.16 -13.04
C GLY A 508 16.78 -18.43 -12.71
N ALA A 509 16.30 -17.88 -11.59
CA ALA A 509 14.91 -17.98 -11.16
C ALA A 509 13.94 -17.28 -12.15
N VAL A 510 14.31 -16.09 -12.65
CA VAL A 510 13.49 -15.33 -13.60
C VAL A 510 13.41 -16.04 -14.96
N ALA A 511 14.53 -16.53 -15.48
CA ALA A 511 14.63 -17.24 -16.74
C ALA A 511 13.82 -18.55 -16.74
N GLU A 512 13.84 -19.28 -15.63
CA GLU A 512 13.07 -20.51 -15.50
C GLU A 512 11.57 -20.26 -15.48
N VAL A 513 11.11 -19.27 -14.71
CA VAL A 513 9.69 -18.88 -14.70
C VAL A 513 9.25 -18.41 -16.09
N PHE A 514 10.06 -17.60 -16.77
CA PHE A 514 9.73 -17.07 -18.09
C PHE A 514 9.64 -18.16 -19.15
N SER A 515 10.68 -19.00 -19.28
CA SER A 515 10.75 -20.06 -20.30
C SER A 515 9.56 -21.02 -20.21
N GLN A 516 9.20 -21.43 -19.00
CA GLN A 516 8.09 -22.35 -18.78
C GLN A 516 6.71 -21.68 -18.90
N ALA A 517 6.58 -20.41 -18.54
CA ALA A 517 5.33 -19.66 -18.73
C ALA A 517 5.03 -19.42 -20.21
N VAL A 518 6.08 -19.23 -21.02
CA VAL A 518 5.97 -19.12 -22.49
C VAL A 518 5.62 -20.48 -23.11
N LEU A 519 6.18 -21.59 -22.61
CA LEU A 519 5.84 -22.95 -23.06
C LEU A 519 4.44 -23.39 -22.64
N GLY A 520 3.93 -22.89 -21.51
CA GLY A 520 2.61 -23.21 -20.97
C GLY A 520 1.44 -22.44 -21.59
N GLY A 521 1.70 -21.50 -22.52
CA GLY A 521 0.65 -20.76 -23.23
C GLY A 521 -0.07 -21.61 -24.29
N PRO A 522 -1.31 -21.27 -24.68
CA PRO A 522 -2.06 -22.03 -25.67
C PRO A 522 -1.32 -22.05 -27.01
N THR A 523 -0.88 -23.24 -27.42
CA THR A 523 -0.08 -23.54 -28.62
C THR A 523 -0.84 -23.35 -29.94
N GLY A 524 -1.88 -22.51 -29.98
CA GLY A 524 -2.82 -22.39 -31.11
C GLY A 524 -3.24 -20.98 -31.50
N SER A 525 -2.78 -19.93 -30.82
CA SER A 525 -3.11 -18.54 -31.17
C SER A 525 -2.03 -17.91 -32.04
N THR A 526 -1.85 -18.44 -33.25
CA THR A 526 -1.31 -17.64 -34.37
C THR A 526 -2.43 -16.71 -34.88
N LEU A 527 -2.84 -15.75 -34.03
CA LEU A 527 -3.53 -14.57 -34.50
C LEU A 527 -2.46 -13.66 -35.09
N ALA A 528 -2.39 -13.69 -36.42
CA ALA A 528 -1.58 -12.80 -37.22
C ALA A 528 -1.82 -11.33 -36.80
N GLY A 529 -0.81 -10.70 -36.21
CA GLY A 529 -0.79 -9.27 -35.87
C GLY A 529 -0.01 -8.96 -34.59
N ASP A 530 1.29 -8.71 -34.74
CA ASP A 530 2.11 -7.79 -33.92
C ASP A 530 2.58 -8.14 -32.49
N THR A 531 2.52 -9.38 -32.00
CA THR A 531 3.34 -9.75 -30.81
C THR A 531 4.19 -10.97 -31.08
N GLU A 532 5.42 -10.73 -31.54
CA GLU A 532 6.49 -11.71 -31.55
C GLU A 532 6.60 -12.35 -30.15
N VAL A 533 6.78 -13.67 -30.10
CA VAL A 533 7.09 -14.38 -28.85
C VAL A 533 8.32 -13.70 -28.26
N GLN A 534 8.15 -12.94 -27.18
CA GLN A 534 9.26 -12.20 -26.58
C GLN A 534 10.31 -13.21 -26.13
N GLU A 535 11.49 -13.15 -26.73
CA GLU A 535 12.66 -13.87 -26.23
C GLU A 535 13.10 -13.26 -24.88
N LEU A 536 13.74 -14.07 -24.02
CA LEU A 536 14.22 -13.62 -22.71
C LEU A 536 15.10 -12.34 -22.77
N PRO A 537 15.98 -12.15 -23.77
CA PRO A 537 16.71 -10.88 -23.95
C PRO A 537 15.78 -9.67 -24.18
N LEU A 538 14.71 -9.84 -24.95
CA LEU A 538 13.75 -8.77 -25.24
C LEU A 538 12.93 -8.39 -24.00
N LEU A 539 12.64 -9.35 -23.11
CA LEU A 539 12.01 -9.07 -21.81
C LEU A 539 12.86 -8.09 -21.00
N TYR A 540 14.14 -8.41 -20.76
CA TYR A 540 15.05 -7.57 -19.99
C TYR A 540 15.28 -6.21 -20.66
N LEU A 541 15.39 -6.18 -21.99
CA LEU A 541 15.51 -4.93 -22.74
C LEU A 541 14.28 -4.04 -22.56
N ASN A 542 13.06 -4.58 -22.72
CA ASN A 542 11.83 -3.82 -22.57
C ASN A 542 11.65 -3.25 -21.16
N ILE A 543 12.00 -4.03 -20.13
CA ILE A 543 11.99 -3.57 -18.74
C ILE A 543 13.02 -2.44 -18.55
N LEU A 544 14.25 -2.62 -19.07
CA LEU A 544 15.29 -1.60 -19.03
C LEU A 544 14.86 -0.31 -19.74
N GLU A 545 14.25 -0.38 -20.91
CA GLU A 545 13.79 0.80 -21.65
C GLU A 545 12.75 1.61 -20.87
N HIS A 546 11.84 0.94 -20.16
CA HIS A 546 10.87 1.60 -19.31
C HIS A 546 11.57 2.33 -18.15
N ILE A 547 12.52 1.67 -17.48
CA ILE A 547 13.29 2.28 -16.38
C ILE A 547 14.09 3.48 -16.88
N LEU A 548 14.78 3.36 -18.02
CA LEU A 548 15.59 4.45 -18.58
C LEU A 548 14.73 5.66 -18.97
N LYS A 549 13.49 5.47 -19.44
CA LYS A 549 12.56 6.58 -19.69
C LYS A 549 12.15 7.29 -18.39
N ASP A 550 11.88 6.54 -17.33
CA ASP A 550 11.47 7.09 -16.03
C ASP A 550 12.61 7.86 -15.34
N VAL A 551 13.84 7.34 -15.43
CA VAL A 551 15.06 7.97 -14.88
C VAL A 551 15.29 9.39 -15.45
N VAL A 552 14.98 9.62 -16.72
CA VAL A 552 15.09 10.95 -17.36
C VAL A 552 14.07 11.95 -16.80
N VAL A 553 12.94 11.49 -16.28
CA VAL A 553 11.81 12.34 -15.86
C VAL A 553 11.84 12.66 -14.35
N ARG A 554 12.30 11.73 -13.50
CA ARG A 554 12.18 11.86 -12.03
C ARG A 554 13.49 12.01 -11.25
N GLU A 555 14.64 12.00 -11.93
CA GLU A 555 16.02 12.25 -11.46
C GLU A 555 16.55 11.50 -10.21
N TRP A 556 15.74 10.94 -9.28
CA TRP A 556 16.22 10.38 -8.00
C TRP A 556 15.49 9.13 -7.47
N GLN A 557 14.19 8.93 -7.73
CA GLN A 557 13.43 7.81 -7.14
C GLN A 557 13.57 6.47 -7.90
N ASP A 558 14.02 6.49 -9.16
CA ASP A 558 13.95 5.32 -10.07
C ASP A 558 15.27 4.54 -10.24
N TYR A 559 16.36 4.96 -9.59
CA TYR A 559 17.62 4.21 -9.64
C TYR A 559 17.54 2.86 -8.92
N GLU A 560 16.62 2.70 -7.96
CA GLU A 560 16.46 1.44 -7.22
C GLU A 560 16.03 0.28 -8.15
N ASN A 561 15.11 0.54 -9.08
CA ASN A 561 14.66 -0.47 -10.05
C ASN A 561 15.78 -0.82 -11.04
N LEU A 562 16.60 0.16 -11.42
CA LEU A 562 17.78 -0.06 -12.25
C LEU A 562 18.81 -0.94 -11.53
N TYR A 563 19.09 -0.64 -10.26
CA TYR A 563 20.00 -1.45 -9.43
C TYR A 563 19.52 -2.89 -9.31
N LYS A 564 18.23 -3.10 -9.03
CA LYS A 564 17.66 -4.45 -8.90
C LYS A 564 17.72 -5.24 -10.21
N LEU A 565 17.49 -4.58 -11.36
CA LEU A 565 17.67 -5.21 -12.67
C LEU A 565 19.12 -5.63 -12.92
N LEU A 566 20.08 -4.76 -12.62
CA LEU A 566 21.50 -5.07 -12.82
C LEU A 566 22.02 -6.13 -11.85
N SER A 567 21.56 -6.09 -10.60
CA SER A 567 21.86 -7.10 -9.58
C SER A 567 21.23 -8.46 -9.91
N SER A 568 20.07 -8.52 -10.58
CA SER A 568 19.50 -9.77 -11.09
C SER A 568 20.46 -10.49 -12.04
N LEU A 569 21.25 -9.74 -12.81
CA LEU A 569 22.21 -10.25 -13.79
C LEU A 569 23.61 -10.51 -13.21
N SER A 570 23.84 -10.34 -11.90
CA SER A 570 25.20 -10.34 -11.35
C SER A 570 25.83 -11.72 -11.24
N LYS A 571 25.08 -12.73 -10.84
CA LYS A 571 25.59 -14.10 -10.61
C LYS A 571 25.53 -14.95 -11.88
N LEU A 572 26.41 -15.94 -11.98
CA LEU A 572 26.39 -16.96 -13.04
C LEU A 572 25.33 -18.05 -12.73
N GLU A 573 24.05 -17.71 -12.90
CA GLU A 573 22.91 -18.59 -12.64
C GLU A 573 22.10 -18.81 -13.92
N GLY A 574 21.46 -19.98 -14.11
CA GLY A 574 20.62 -20.28 -15.28
C GLY A 574 21.40 -20.70 -16.54
N ASP A 575 20.79 -20.51 -17.71
CA ASP A 575 21.45 -20.74 -19.00
C ASP A 575 22.47 -19.63 -19.28
N LEU A 576 23.76 -20.01 -19.33
CA LEU A 576 24.86 -19.08 -19.52
C LEU A 576 24.85 -18.42 -20.90
N GLU A 577 24.34 -19.10 -21.95
CA GLU A 577 24.26 -18.49 -23.29
C GLU A 577 23.22 -17.38 -23.32
N ASP A 578 22.07 -17.59 -22.69
CA ASP A 578 21.01 -16.58 -22.60
C ASP A 578 21.38 -15.46 -21.64
N LEU A 579 22.06 -15.76 -20.52
CA LEU A 579 22.62 -14.75 -19.63
C LEU A 579 23.61 -13.85 -20.37
N ASP A 580 24.50 -14.44 -21.17
CA ASP A 580 25.49 -13.68 -21.95
C ASP A 580 24.81 -12.78 -22.97
N LYS A 581 23.82 -13.28 -23.73
CA LYS A 581 23.02 -12.46 -24.66
C LYS A 581 22.32 -11.30 -23.96
N VAL A 582 21.70 -11.55 -22.80
CA VAL A 582 20.98 -10.53 -22.02
C VAL A 582 21.95 -9.48 -21.49
N ARG A 583 23.08 -9.89 -20.88
CA ARG A 583 24.13 -8.99 -20.40
C ARG A 583 24.67 -8.11 -21.52
N HIS A 584 24.96 -8.68 -22.69
CA HIS A 584 25.40 -7.92 -23.87
C HIS A 584 24.36 -6.89 -24.33
N LEU A 585 23.09 -7.28 -24.41
CA LEU A 585 22.01 -6.41 -24.89
C LEU A 585 21.72 -5.24 -23.92
N VAL A 586 21.68 -5.54 -22.62
CA VAL A 586 21.55 -4.53 -21.55
C VAL A 586 22.73 -3.57 -21.58
N TRP A 587 23.94 -4.11 -21.69
CA TRP A 587 25.17 -3.31 -21.77
C TRP A 587 25.19 -2.38 -22.98
N GLU A 588 24.89 -2.89 -24.18
CA GLU A 588 24.86 -2.09 -25.41
C GLU A 588 23.82 -0.97 -25.31
N ARG A 589 22.65 -1.26 -24.73
CA ARG A 589 21.59 -0.26 -24.55
C ARG A 589 21.96 0.83 -23.55
N MET A 590 22.64 0.48 -22.46
CA MET A 590 23.18 1.44 -21.48
C MET A 590 24.30 2.28 -22.08
N ALA A 591 25.19 1.70 -22.89
CA ALA A 591 26.21 2.44 -23.63
C ALA A 591 25.60 3.47 -24.59
N LYS A 592 24.58 3.07 -25.39
CA LYS A 592 23.84 4.00 -26.25
C LYS A 592 23.13 5.11 -25.47
N PHE A 593 22.69 4.81 -24.24
CA PHE A 593 22.06 5.80 -23.37
C PHE A 593 23.09 6.80 -22.82
N SER A 594 24.28 6.36 -22.38
CA SER A 594 25.33 7.26 -21.90
C SER A 594 25.96 8.12 -23.02
N ASP A 595 25.98 7.61 -24.25
CA ASP A 595 26.45 8.36 -25.43
C ASP A 595 25.45 9.41 -25.95
N ASN A 596 24.21 9.42 -25.46
CA ASN A 596 23.19 10.36 -25.92
C ASN A 596 23.44 11.79 -25.42
N LEU A 597 23.90 12.66 -26.32
CA LEU A 597 24.20 14.08 -26.05
C LEU A 597 22.98 14.92 -25.62
N GLN A 598 21.74 14.44 -25.80
CA GLN A 598 20.53 15.16 -25.37
C GLN A 598 20.23 15.00 -23.87
N LEU A 599 20.90 14.07 -23.19
CA LEU A 599 20.68 13.81 -21.76
C LEU A 599 21.57 14.69 -20.88
N PRO A 600 21.13 15.02 -19.64
CA PRO A 600 21.97 15.74 -18.68
C PRO A 600 23.31 15.04 -18.44
N GLY A 601 24.40 15.82 -18.40
CA GLY A 601 25.75 15.28 -18.18
C GLY A 601 25.88 14.49 -16.87
N SER A 602 25.12 14.83 -15.83
CA SER A 602 25.06 14.10 -14.56
C SER A 602 24.55 12.66 -14.73
N VAL A 603 23.46 12.47 -15.49
CA VAL A 603 22.86 11.14 -15.75
C VAL A 603 23.78 10.29 -16.62
N ARG A 604 24.44 10.91 -17.60
CA ARG A 604 25.41 10.22 -18.48
C ARG A 604 26.63 9.75 -17.69
N VAL A 605 27.22 10.62 -16.87
CA VAL A 605 28.35 10.28 -15.99
C VAL A 605 27.97 9.18 -15.02
N TYR A 606 26.81 9.30 -14.37
CA TYR A 606 26.32 8.29 -13.44
C TYR A 606 26.08 6.92 -14.10
N THR A 607 25.55 6.88 -15.33
CA THR A 607 25.39 5.62 -16.08
C THR A 607 26.73 4.98 -16.41
N LEU A 608 27.74 5.79 -16.76
CA LEU A 608 29.10 5.31 -17.00
C LEU A 608 29.79 4.80 -15.72
N GLU A 609 29.59 5.48 -14.58
CA GLU A 609 30.07 4.99 -13.28
C GLU A 609 29.45 3.63 -12.91
N LEU A 610 28.16 3.47 -13.18
CA LEU A 610 27.44 2.22 -12.96
C LEU A 610 27.98 1.10 -13.85
N MET A 611 28.14 1.35 -15.16
CA MET A 611 28.72 0.38 -16.10
C MET A 611 30.14 -0.02 -15.67
N GLN A 612 30.96 0.93 -15.25
CA GLN A 612 32.31 0.65 -14.78
C GLN A 612 32.30 -0.20 -13.50
N PHE A 613 31.40 0.06 -12.56
CA PHE A 613 31.27 -0.75 -11.36
C PHE A 613 30.89 -2.21 -11.66
N LEU A 614 30.06 -2.46 -12.67
CA LEU A 614 29.69 -3.82 -13.08
C LEU A 614 30.89 -4.66 -13.54
N THR A 615 31.97 -4.05 -14.04
CA THR A 615 33.20 -4.74 -14.46
C THR A 615 34.11 -5.20 -13.31
N GLY A 616 33.74 -4.93 -12.05
CA GLY A 616 34.49 -5.40 -10.88
C GLY A 616 35.83 -4.69 -10.58
N LYS A 617 36.28 -3.76 -11.42
CA LYS A 617 37.49 -2.95 -11.16
C LYS A 617 37.17 -1.78 -10.21
N SER A 618 37.73 -1.82 -9.00
CA SER A 618 37.53 -0.75 -8.00
C SER A 618 38.42 0.47 -8.28
N ILE A 619 37.84 1.49 -8.92
CA ILE A 619 38.47 2.82 -8.93
C ILE A 619 38.06 3.56 -7.66
N LYS A 620 39.06 4.11 -6.94
CA LYS A 620 38.82 5.00 -5.79
C LYS A 620 38.04 6.22 -6.28
N GLY A 621 36.83 6.45 -5.77
CA GLY A 621 36.00 7.62 -6.11
C GLY A 621 34.58 7.33 -6.60
N LEU A 622 34.12 6.08 -6.60
CA LEU A 622 32.73 5.73 -6.91
C LEU A 622 31.76 6.18 -5.80
N SER A 623 30.54 6.55 -6.18
CA SER A 623 29.53 7.00 -5.22
C SER A 623 29.16 5.91 -4.19
N ALA A 624 29.05 6.29 -2.92
CA ALA A 624 28.74 5.35 -1.82
C ALA A 624 27.37 4.65 -1.99
N SER A 625 26.46 5.24 -2.76
CA SER A 625 25.16 4.66 -3.11
C SER A 625 25.25 3.47 -4.05
N ILE A 626 26.18 3.47 -5.02
CA ILE A 626 26.35 2.35 -5.97
C ILE A 626 27.00 1.16 -5.25
N GLN A 627 28.03 1.43 -4.45
CA GLN A 627 28.77 0.40 -3.70
C GLN A 627 27.92 -0.37 -2.69
N SER A 628 26.83 0.23 -2.21
CA SER A 628 25.94 -0.39 -1.22
C SER A 628 24.75 -1.13 -1.83
N SER A 629 24.41 -0.88 -3.12
CA SER A 629 23.13 -1.31 -3.72
C SER A 629 23.26 -2.21 -4.95
N VAL A 630 24.44 -2.24 -5.59
CA VAL A 630 24.68 -2.98 -6.84
C VAL A 630 25.77 -4.02 -6.61
N MET A 631 25.62 -5.20 -7.21
CA MET A 631 26.64 -6.25 -7.23
C MET A 631 27.37 -6.26 -8.58
N PRO A 632 28.70 -6.41 -8.61
CA PRO A 632 29.45 -6.55 -9.86
C PRO A 632 29.07 -7.85 -10.58
N TRP A 633 29.22 -7.88 -11.91
CA TRP A 633 28.89 -9.06 -12.70
C TRP A 633 30.03 -10.08 -12.64
N GLU A 634 29.74 -11.26 -12.10
CA GLU A 634 30.68 -12.37 -12.00
C GLU A 634 31.11 -12.84 -13.39
N GLY A 635 32.42 -12.93 -13.60
CA GLY A 635 33.03 -13.39 -14.86
C GLY A 635 32.89 -12.43 -16.04
N TRP A 636 32.39 -11.20 -15.82
CA TRP A 636 32.29 -10.17 -16.86
C TRP A 636 33.61 -9.42 -17.02
N ASP A 637 34.62 -10.15 -17.52
CA ASP A 637 35.95 -9.60 -17.82
C ASP A 637 35.99 -8.99 -19.23
N GLU A 638 36.88 -8.00 -19.41
CA GLU A 638 37.00 -7.13 -20.61
C GLU A 638 37.21 -7.85 -21.96
N VAL A 639 37.37 -9.18 -21.97
CA VAL A 639 37.61 -9.99 -23.16
C VAL A 639 36.40 -9.99 -24.11
N HIS A 640 35.18 -9.78 -23.59
CA HIS A 640 33.96 -9.76 -24.40
C HIS A 640 33.78 -8.49 -25.26
N PHE A 641 34.55 -7.42 -25.03
CA PHE A 641 34.48 -6.18 -25.83
C PHE A 641 35.12 -6.31 -27.22
N MET A 642 35.87 -7.38 -27.48
CA MET A 642 36.70 -7.51 -28.68
C MET A 642 36.04 -8.23 -29.86
N SER A 643 35.04 -9.08 -29.67
CA SER A 643 34.71 -10.07 -30.72
C SER A 643 33.70 -9.64 -31.80
N ASN A 644 32.89 -8.61 -31.60
CA ASN A 644 31.76 -8.35 -32.51
C ASN A 644 31.88 -7.16 -33.49
N LYS A 645 33.10 -6.60 -33.70
CA LYS A 645 33.31 -5.52 -34.70
C LYS A 645 34.45 -5.72 -35.69
N SER A 646 35.03 -6.91 -35.82
CA SER A 646 36.13 -7.15 -36.77
C SER A 646 35.86 -8.28 -37.75
N GLU A 647 34.76 -8.20 -38.49
CA GLU A 647 34.65 -8.88 -39.79
C GLU A 647 34.15 -7.88 -40.83
N THR A 648 35.04 -6.97 -41.24
CA THR A 648 35.19 -6.56 -42.66
C THR A 648 36.30 -5.52 -42.84
N THR A 649 37.22 -5.84 -43.75
CA THR A 649 38.10 -4.96 -44.56
C THR A 649 39.38 -4.35 -43.95
N ASP A 650 40.49 -4.98 -44.37
CA ASP A 650 41.77 -4.42 -44.85
C ASP A 650 42.78 -3.72 -43.93
N ARG A 651 43.86 -4.47 -43.65
CA ARG A 651 45.29 -4.10 -43.69
C ARG A 651 45.63 -2.62 -43.46
N GLY A 652 45.88 -2.29 -42.19
CA GLY A 652 46.69 -1.15 -41.78
C GLY A 652 47.15 -1.36 -40.34
N LEU A 653 48.44 -1.58 -40.15
CA LEU A 653 49.10 -1.77 -38.86
C LEU A 653 48.93 -0.51 -37.98
N VAL A 654 48.02 -0.54 -37.02
CA VAL A 654 47.99 0.35 -35.85
C VAL A 654 47.68 -0.51 -34.63
N ASP A 655 48.54 -0.46 -33.61
CA ASP A 655 48.45 -1.23 -32.38
C ASP A 655 47.05 -1.14 -31.73
N HIS A 656 46.37 -2.27 -31.61
CA HIS A 656 44.99 -2.38 -31.09
C HIS A 656 44.89 -2.44 -29.54
N ASN A 657 45.79 -1.78 -28.80
CA ASN A 657 45.76 -1.75 -27.32
C ASN A 657 44.90 -0.61 -26.71
N ASP A 658 44.22 0.22 -27.51
CA ASP A 658 43.70 1.53 -27.06
C ASP A 658 42.21 1.60 -26.67
N THR A 659 41.41 0.54 -26.83
CA THR A 659 39.95 0.61 -26.56
C THR A 659 39.56 0.70 -25.07
N PRO A 660 40.17 -0.01 -24.10
CA PRO A 660 39.83 0.14 -22.67
C PRO A 660 40.25 1.50 -22.08
N ASN A 661 41.23 2.18 -22.70
CA ASN A 661 41.61 3.55 -22.35
C ASN A 661 40.55 4.59 -22.74
N ARG A 662 39.66 4.30 -23.70
CA ARG A 662 38.70 5.29 -24.22
C ARG A 662 37.55 5.56 -23.26
N PHE A 663 36.99 4.55 -22.61
CA PHE A 663 35.90 4.75 -21.63
C PHE A 663 36.39 5.42 -20.35
N THR A 664 37.56 5.00 -19.85
CA THR A 664 38.20 5.62 -18.68
C THR A 664 38.63 7.06 -19.00
N SER A 665 39.22 7.33 -20.17
CA SER A 665 39.55 8.70 -20.59
C SER A 665 38.31 9.57 -20.81
N THR A 666 37.20 9.03 -21.33
CA THR A 666 35.95 9.79 -21.52
C THR A 666 35.29 10.10 -20.18
N LEU A 667 35.27 9.15 -19.23
CA LEU A 667 34.74 9.39 -17.89
C LEU A 667 35.60 10.40 -17.12
N VAL A 668 36.93 10.25 -17.15
CA VAL A 668 37.86 11.19 -16.52
C VAL A 668 37.75 12.57 -17.17
N ALA A 669 37.62 12.66 -18.50
CA ALA A 669 37.41 13.92 -19.22
C ALA A 669 36.09 14.61 -18.83
N LEU A 670 34.99 13.86 -18.71
CA LEU A 670 33.69 14.41 -18.30
C LEU A 670 33.68 14.84 -16.82
N LYS A 671 34.26 14.06 -15.91
CA LYS A 671 34.44 14.46 -14.50
C LYS A 671 35.32 15.71 -14.38
N SER A 672 36.41 15.74 -15.13
CA SER A 672 37.30 16.91 -15.18
C SER A 672 36.54 18.14 -15.68
N SER A 673 35.71 18.00 -16.71
CA SER A 673 34.86 19.08 -17.23
C SER A 673 33.86 19.59 -16.20
N GLN A 674 33.22 18.70 -15.44
CA GLN A 674 32.28 19.09 -14.36
C GLN A 674 33.00 19.83 -13.23
N LEU A 675 34.17 19.35 -12.80
CA LEU A 675 34.96 19.97 -11.73
C LEU A 675 35.51 21.34 -12.11
N VAL A 676 35.79 21.55 -13.40
CA VAL A 676 36.39 22.77 -13.97
C VAL A 676 35.33 23.77 -14.46
N ALA A 677 34.07 23.37 -14.59
CA ALA A 677 32.97 24.28 -14.95
C ALA A 677 32.86 25.50 -14.01
N THR A 678 33.34 25.37 -12.76
CA THR A 678 33.45 26.48 -11.79
C THR A 678 34.51 27.52 -12.17
N ILE A 679 35.54 27.13 -12.90
CA ILE A 679 36.66 27.96 -13.35
C ILE A 679 36.35 28.58 -14.71
N SER A 680 35.84 27.76 -15.65
CA SER A 680 35.47 28.20 -17.00
C SER A 680 34.29 27.36 -17.51
N PRO A 681 33.06 27.89 -17.51
CA PRO A 681 31.86 27.15 -17.95
C PRO A 681 31.85 26.85 -19.46
N THR A 682 32.74 27.47 -20.24
CA THR A 682 32.84 27.28 -21.70
C THR A 682 33.90 26.27 -22.13
N LEU A 683 34.71 25.74 -21.20
CA LEU A 683 35.78 24.80 -21.55
C LEU A 683 35.37 23.38 -21.18
N GLU A 684 35.22 22.53 -22.18
CA GLU A 684 34.92 21.10 -22.02
C GLU A 684 36.22 20.32 -22.30
N ILE A 685 36.68 19.55 -21.31
CA ILE A 685 37.84 18.66 -21.43
C ILE A 685 37.37 17.41 -22.17
N THR A 686 38.00 17.12 -23.30
CA THR A 686 37.66 15.98 -24.15
C THR A 686 38.61 14.82 -23.92
N SER A 687 38.26 13.62 -24.39
CA SER A 687 39.18 12.47 -24.40
C SER A 687 40.48 12.78 -25.15
N ASP A 688 40.41 13.67 -26.15
CA ASP A 688 41.54 14.08 -26.97
C ASP A 688 42.57 14.89 -26.16
N ASP A 689 42.11 15.65 -25.17
CA ASP A 689 42.99 16.42 -24.27
C ASP A 689 43.79 15.50 -23.32
N LEU A 690 43.30 14.28 -23.06
CA LEU A 690 43.93 13.30 -22.16
C LEU A 690 44.70 12.18 -22.89
N LEU A 691 44.88 12.28 -24.23
CA LEU A 691 45.54 11.24 -25.04
C LEU A 691 46.99 10.98 -24.64
N ASN A 692 47.75 12.04 -24.35
CA ASN A 692 49.13 11.95 -23.92
C ASN A 692 49.44 12.96 -22.82
N LEU A 693 50.60 12.80 -22.18
CA LEU A 693 51.01 13.64 -21.06
C LEU A 693 51.15 15.12 -21.47
N GLU A 694 51.61 15.39 -22.70
CA GLU A 694 51.85 16.74 -23.20
C GLU A 694 50.54 17.51 -23.44
N THR A 695 49.53 16.85 -24.02
CA THR A 695 48.20 17.44 -24.23
C THR A 695 47.49 17.69 -22.91
N ALA A 696 47.60 16.76 -21.96
CA ALA A 696 47.02 16.89 -20.63
C ALA A 696 47.64 18.06 -19.85
N VAL A 697 48.98 18.18 -19.87
CA VAL A 697 49.71 19.29 -19.26
C VAL A 697 49.34 20.63 -19.93
N SER A 698 49.24 20.67 -21.27
CA SER A 698 48.85 21.88 -22.00
C SER A 698 47.44 22.35 -21.65
N CYS A 699 46.48 21.42 -21.58
CA CYS A 699 45.10 21.70 -21.16
C CYS A 699 45.06 22.21 -19.72
N PHE A 700 45.78 21.54 -18.81
CA PHE A 700 45.87 21.93 -17.41
C PHE A 700 46.41 23.35 -17.23
N LEU A 701 47.50 23.70 -17.92
CA LEU A 701 48.12 25.01 -17.77
C LEU A 701 47.20 26.15 -18.26
N LYS A 702 46.43 25.94 -19.34
CA LYS A 702 45.41 26.90 -19.80
C LYS A 702 44.35 27.16 -18.72
N LEU A 703 43.91 26.12 -18.04
CA LEU A 703 42.96 26.22 -16.92
C LEU A 703 43.58 26.86 -15.69
N CYS A 704 44.83 26.53 -15.41
CA CYS A 704 45.60 27.11 -14.31
C CYS A 704 45.76 28.63 -14.52
N ASP A 705 46.00 29.10 -15.74
CA ASP A 705 46.12 30.52 -16.06
C ASP A 705 44.84 31.29 -15.72
N VAL A 706 43.66 30.74 -16.04
CA VAL A 706 42.33 31.33 -15.79
C VAL A 706 41.93 31.28 -14.30
N ALA A 707 42.53 30.41 -13.49
CA ALA A 707 42.20 30.28 -12.08
C ALA A 707 42.68 31.50 -11.25
N GLU A 708 41.74 32.26 -10.66
CA GLU A 708 42.02 33.44 -9.83
C GLU A 708 41.74 33.26 -8.33
N SER A 709 40.90 32.30 -7.93
CA SER A 709 40.43 32.15 -6.54
C SER A 709 40.91 30.86 -5.88
N TYR A 710 40.86 30.80 -4.54
CA TYR A 710 41.21 29.58 -3.78
C TYR A 710 40.28 28.39 -4.11
N SER A 711 38.99 28.64 -4.36
CA SER A 711 38.06 27.58 -4.78
C SER A 711 38.41 27.04 -6.16
N HIS A 712 38.91 27.87 -7.08
CA HIS A 712 39.41 27.41 -8.39
C HIS A 712 40.63 26.50 -8.23
N VAL A 713 41.54 26.83 -7.31
CA VAL A 713 42.69 25.96 -6.99
C VAL A 713 42.22 24.63 -6.37
N GLY A 714 41.19 24.65 -5.53
CA GLY A 714 40.54 23.44 -5.01
C GLY A 714 39.98 22.54 -6.12
N SER A 715 39.31 23.13 -7.11
CA SER A 715 38.84 22.41 -8.31
C SER A 715 39.98 21.82 -9.14
N LEU A 716 41.10 22.55 -9.31
CA LEU A 716 42.29 22.05 -10.01
C LEU A 716 42.97 20.88 -9.26
N LEU A 717 43.01 20.94 -7.92
CA LEU A 717 43.53 19.85 -7.09
C LEU A 717 42.67 18.59 -7.19
N ALA A 718 41.34 18.74 -7.16
CA ALA A 718 40.41 17.62 -7.35
C ALA A 718 40.60 16.99 -8.73
N MET A 719 40.75 17.81 -9.78
CA MET A 719 41.02 17.33 -11.13
C MET A 719 42.35 16.58 -11.25
N LEU A 720 43.45 17.08 -10.64
CA LEU A 720 44.71 16.35 -10.60
C LEU A 720 44.60 15.01 -9.85
N GLY A 721 43.79 14.95 -8.79
CA GLY A 721 43.51 13.70 -8.08
C GLY A 721 42.92 12.62 -8.99
N GLU A 722 41.98 12.99 -9.86
CA GLU A 722 41.41 12.08 -10.87
C GLU A 722 42.47 11.68 -11.94
N TRP A 723 43.36 12.59 -12.31
CA TRP A 723 44.40 12.33 -13.32
C TRP A 723 45.58 11.50 -12.78
N GLU A 724 45.91 11.60 -11.50
CA GLU A 724 46.95 10.79 -10.86
C GLU A 724 46.66 9.29 -11.06
N GLY A 725 45.41 8.85 -10.85
CA GLY A 725 45.01 7.46 -11.07
C GLY A 725 45.11 7.00 -12.52
N PHE A 726 44.99 7.92 -13.48
CA PHE A 726 45.04 7.62 -14.92
C PHE A 726 46.47 7.50 -15.46
N PHE A 727 47.41 8.35 -15.01
CA PHE A 727 48.79 8.37 -15.53
C PHE A 727 49.79 7.52 -14.71
N LEU A 728 49.48 7.13 -13.47
CA LEU A 728 50.39 6.33 -12.62
C LEU A 728 50.44 4.83 -12.95
N VAL A 729 49.46 4.29 -13.70
CA VAL A 729 49.35 2.86 -14.01
C VAL A 729 50.30 2.43 -15.16
N ARG A 730 50.96 3.37 -15.84
CA ARG A 730 51.60 3.13 -17.15
C ARG A 730 53.05 2.64 -17.13
N GLU A 731 53.66 2.37 -15.97
CA GLU A 731 55.00 1.73 -15.93
C GLU A 731 54.89 0.20 -15.95
N ASP A 732 54.58 -0.33 -17.13
CA ASP A 732 54.79 -1.74 -17.43
C ASP A 732 56.27 -2.08 -17.32
N LYS A 733 56.54 -3.15 -16.57
CA LYS A 733 57.79 -3.91 -16.63
C LYS A 733 58.10 -4.20 -18.11
N LYS A 734 59.10 -3.52 -18.67
CA LYS A 734 59.77 -4.01 -19.88
C LYS A 734 60.27 -5.43 -19.55
N PRO A 735 59.83 -6.49 -20.27
CA PRO A 735 60.40 -7.81 -20.08
C PRO A 735 61.87 -7.73 -20.50
N SER A 736 62.77 -7.95 -19.55
CA SER A 736 64.17 -8.23 -19.85
C SER A 736 64.21 -9.48 -20.71
N VAL A 737 64.53 -9.30 -22.00
CA VAL A 737 64.84 -10.39 -22.92
C VAL A 737 66.18 -10.98 -22.46
N GLU A 738 66.12 -12.05 -21.68
CA GLU A 738 67.17 -13.06 -21.66
C GLU A 738 66.59 -14.38 -22.13
N SER A 739 67.15 -14.83 -23.24
CA SER A 739 66.94 -16.10 -23.91
C SER A 739 67.29 -17.29 -23.02
N SER A 740 66.40 -18.28 -22.95
CA SER A 740 66.84 -19.68 -23.02
C SER A 740 65.75 -20.55 -23.64
N ASP A 741 66.12 -21.07 -24.80
CA ASP A 741 65.45 -22.11 -25.56
C ASP A 741 65.73 -23.47 -24.88
N ALA A 742 64.71 -24.17 -24.39
CA ALA A 742 64.68 -25.63 -24.24
C ALA A 742 63.37 -26.14 -23.61
N GLY A 743 62.65 -26.96 -24.37
CA GLY A 743 62.27 -28.31 -23.90
C GLY A 743 60.97 -28.47 -23.12
N ASN A 744 59.96 -28.97 -23.84
CA ASN A 744 58.80 -29.67 -23.32
C ASN A 744 59.16 -30.73 -22.25
N ASP A 745 58.48 -30.68 -21.10
CA ASP A 745 57.92 -31.88 -20.43
C ASP A 745 56.98 -31.46 -19.30
N TRP A 746 55.67 -31.44 -19.57
CA TRP A 746 54.65 -31.40 -18.52
C TRP A 746 54.31 -32.85 -18.17
N ASN A 747 54.86 -33.33 -17.06
CA ASN A 747 54.39 -34.56 -16.43
C ASN A 747 53.54 -34.19 -15.21
N GLU A 748 52.33 -34.71 -15.22
CA GLU A 748 51.36 -34.65 -14.12
C GLU A 748 51.93 -35.38 -12.90
N ASN A 749 51.96 -34.70 -11.75
CA ASN A 749 51.65 -35.32 -10.47
C ASN A 749 51.46 -34.24 -9.40
N TRP A 750 50.19 -33.96 -9.14
CA TRP A 750 49.73 -33.47 -7.86
C TRP A 750 49.97 -34.57 -6.83
N ASP A 751 50.78 -34.32 -5.81
CA ASP A 751 50.43 -34.83 -4.49
C ASP A 751 51.05 -34.00 -3.36
N GLU A 752 50.33 -34.04 -2.25
CA GLU A 752 50.30 -33.15 -1.10
C GLU A 752 51.62 -33.09 -0.29
N GLY A 753 51.91 -31.90 0.25
CA GLY A 753 53.03 -31.73 1.20
C GLY A 753 53.10 -30.31 1.75
N TRP A 754 52.23 -30.00 2.71
CA TRP A 754 52.37 -28.84 3.58
C TRP A 754 53.63 -28.98 4.44
N GLU A 755 54.26 -27.83 4.76
CA GLU A 755 55.31 -27.61 5.77
C GLU A 755 56.79 -27.78 5.35
N SER A 756 57.42 -26.70 4.88
CA SER A 756 58.76 -26.25 5.34
C SER A 756 59.18 -24.94 4.67
N PHE A 757 58.76 -23.80 5.22
CA PHE A 757 59.47 -22.53 4.96
C PHE A 757 60.73 -22.51 5.83
N GLN A 758 61.83 -23.00 5.29
CA GLN A 758 63.16 -22.66 5.78
C GLN A 758 63.61 -21.31 5.22
N GLU A 759 64.17 -20.51 6.13
CA GLU A 759 64.74 -19.19 5.95
C GLU A 759 65.65 -19.10 4.71
N LEU A 760 65.32 -18.17 3.81
CA LEU A 760 66.26 -17.63 2.82
C LEU A 760 66.36 -16.14 3.08
N GLU A 761 67.50 -15.73 3.63
CA GLU A 761 67.92 -14.33 3.76
C GLU A 761 67.81 -13.62 2.39
N PRO A 762 67.22 -12.42 2.30
CA PRO A 762 67.27 -11.66 1.07
C PRO A 762 68.70 -11.12 0.85
N PRO A 763 69.26 -11.22 -0.37
CA PRO A 763 70.57 -10.67 -0.66
C PRO A 763 70.52 -9.15 -0.56
N VAL A 764 71.55 -8.57 0.07
CA VAL A 764 71.80 -7.13 0.14
C VAL A 764 71.97 -6.60 -1.28
N LYS A 765 70.91 -6.04 -1.84
CA LYS A 765 71.00 -5.16 -3.00
C LYS A 765 71.38 -3.77 -2.50
N GLU A 766 72.56 -3.31 -2.88
CA GLU A 766 72.96 -1.91 -2.80
C GLU A 766 71.88 -1.06 -3.50
N LYS A 767 71.14 -0.26 -2.74
CA LYS A 767 70.16 0.70 -3.26
C LYS A 767 70.90 1.93 -3.78
N GLU A 768 71.28 1.93 -5.05
CA GLU A 768 71.31 3.20 -5.79
C GLU A 768 69.84 3.67 -5.92
N SER A 769 69.50 4.73 -5.19
CA SER A 769 68.16 5.30 -5.17
C SER A 769 67.94 6.20 -6.39
N SER A 770 67.50 5.62 -7.50
CA SER A 770 66.93 6.41 -8.59
C SER A 770 65.56 6.95 -8.14
N PHE A 771 65.51 8.23 -7.79
CA PHE A 771 64.24 8.89 -7.48
C PHE A 771 63.41 9.07 -8.76
N SER A 772 62.16 8.61 -8.78
CA SER A 772 61.22 8.85 -9.89
C SER A 772 60.49 10.19 -9.71
N ILE A 773 60.55 11.04 -10.72
CA ILE A 773 59.83 12.32 -10.78
C ILE A 773 58.37 12.06 -11.17
N HIS A 774 57.43 12.77 -10.53
CA HIS A 774 56.02 12.65 -10.84
C HIS A 774 55.72 13.01 -12.32
N PRO A 775 54.97 12.18 -13.08
CA PRO A 775 54.67 12.46 -14.49
C PRO A 775 54.02 13.84 -14.71
N LEU A 776 53.12 14.25 -13.81
CA LEU A 776 52.42 15.56 -13.84
C LEU A 776 53.17 16.70 -13.10
N HIS A 777 54.50 16.64 -12.98
CA HIS A 777 55.30 17.66 -12.26
C HIS A 777 55.05 19.09 -12.75
N ALA A 778 54.85 19.29 -14.06
CA ALA A 778 54.54 20.60 -14.64
C ALA A 778 53.18 21.17 -14.16
N CYS A 779 52.17 20.30 -13.98
CA CYS A 779 50.87 20.70 -13.45
C CYS A 779 50.97 21.08 -11.96
N TRP A 780 51.72 20.30 -11.18
CA TRP A 780 52.02 20.58 -9.78
C TRP A 780 52.75 21.92 -9.62
N LEU A 781 53.73 22.22 -10.47
CA LEU A 781 54.41 23.53 -10.50
C LEU A 781 53.42 24.68 -10.74
N GLY A 782 52.46 24.51 -11.65
CA GLY A 782 51.41 25.49 -11.92
C GLY A 782 50.54 25.78 -10.68
N ILE A 783 50.09 24.73 -9.98
CA ILE A 783 49.32 24.88 -8.74
C ILE A 783 50.15 25.57 -7.66
N PHE A 784 51.40 25.16 -7.45
CA PHE A 784 52.24 25.76 -6.41
C PHE A 784 52.54 27.22 -6.69
N LYS A 785 52.74 27.61 -7.95
CA LYS A 785 52.85 29.04 -8.32
C LYS A 785 51.58 29.80 -7.95
N LYS A 786 50.38 29.26 -8.21
CA LYS A 786 49.11 29.90 -7.86
C LYS A 786 48.89 29.99 -6.34
N LEU A 787 49.18 28.94 -5.59
CA LEU A 787 49.11 28.95 -4.12
C LEU A 787 50.08 29.96 -3.52
N VAL A 788 51.30 30.07 -4.05
CA VAL A 788 52.28 31.10 -3.66
C VAL A 788 51.76 32.50 -4.00
N MET A 789 51.18 32.71 -5.19
CA MET A 789 50.56 34.00 -5.54
C MET A 789 49.45 34.39 -4.55
N LEU A 790 48.62 33.44 -4.13
CA LEU A 790 47.55 33.61 -3.12
C LEU A 790 48.05 33.63 -1.66
N SER A 791 49.37 33.55 -1.44
CA SER A 791 50.02 33.53 -0.12
C SER A 791 49.65 32.33 0.78
N GLN A 792 49.23 31.20 0.17
CA GLN A 792 48.86 29.97 0.86
C GLN A 792 50.04 28.99 0.99
N PHE A 793 51.12 29.43 1.64
CA PHE A 793 52.38 28.67 1.73
C PHE A 793 52.27 27.38 2.55
N LYS A 794 51.44 27.35 3.59
CA LYS A 794 51.22 26.16 4.42
C LYS A 794 50.60 25.00 3.65
N ASP A 795 49.69 25.31 2.72
CA ASP A 795 49.06 24.31 1.86
C ASP A 795 50.07 23.68 0.90
N VAL A 796 51.04 24.45 0.38
CA VAL A 796 52.13 23.94 -0.46
C VAL A 796 52.99 22.94 0.31
N LEU A 797 53.40 23.30 1.54
CA LEU A 797 54.20 22.41 2.39
C LEU A 797 53.44 21.12 2.74
N ARG A 798 52.14 21.22 3.06
CA ARG A 798 51.29 20.06 3.34
C ARG A 798 51.16 19.11 2.14
N LEU A 799 51.01 19.64 0.94
CA LEU A 799 50.88 18.83 -0.28
C LEU A 799 52.17 18.09 -0.62
N ILE A 800 53.33 18.74 -0.44
CA ILE A 800 54.64 18.08 -0.62
C ILE A 800 54.87 17.03 0.47
N ASP A 801 54.49 17.30 1.73
CA ASP A 801 54.59 16.30 2.80
C ASP A 801 53.75 15.05 2.51
N GLN A 802 52.53 15.22 1.99
CA GLN A 802 51.65 14.11 1.61
C GLN A 802 52.22 13.21 0.50
N SER A 803 53.10 13.73 -0.37
CA SER A 803 53.68 12.93 -1.46
C SER A 803 54.87 12.08 -1.04
N LEU A 804 55.53 12.37 0.08
CA LEU A 804 56.77 11.70 0.52
C LEU A 804 56.65 10.18 0.74
N LEU A 805 55.45 9.66 1.00
CA LEU A 805 55.19 8.22 1.18
C LEU A 805 54.86 7.47 -0.11
N LYS A 806 54.57 8.19 -1.22
CA LYS A 806 54.22 7.57 -2.51
C LYS A 806 55.50 7.15 -3.26
N SER A 807 55.44 6.07 -4.05
CA SER A 807 56.59 5.54 -4.81
C SER A 807 57.18 6.51 -5.84
N ASN A 808 56.41 7.52 -6.27
CA ASN A 808 56.82 8.63 -7.15
C ASN A 808 56.78 9.97 -6.39
N GLY A 809 57.40 10.01 -5.21
CA GLY A 809 57.18 11.05 -4.20
C GLY A 809 57.70 12.45 -4.51
N ILE A 810 58.49 12.63 -5.57
CA ILE A 810 59.00 13.95 -5.97
C ILE A 810 58.01 14.61 -6.94
N LEU A 811 57.23 15.58 -6.44
CA LEU A 811 56.25 16.33 -7.23
C LEU A 811 56.84 17.34 -8.21
N LEU A 812 58.08 17.82 -7.97
CA LEU A 812 58.73 18.85 -8.76
C LEU A 812 60.08 18.36 -9.30
N ASP A 813 60.35 18.66 -10.56
CA ASP A 813 61.69 18.56 -11.13
C ASP A 813 62.63 19.63 -10.56
N GLU A 814 63.94 19.49 -10.78
CA GLU A 814 64.93 20.42 -10.22
C GLU A 814 64.74 21.86 -10.75
N ASP A 815 64.41 22.01 -12.04
CA ASP A 815 64.18 23.30 -12.66
C ASP A 815 62.89 23.97 -12.14
N GLY A 816 61.81 23.20 -11.97
CA GLY A 816 60.57 23.66 -11.33
C GLY A 816 60.77 24.06 -9.88
N ALA A 817 61.52 23.25 -9.10
CA ALA A 817 61.88 23.56 -7.72
C ALA A 817 62.72 24.84 -7.62
N ARG A 818 63.68 25.05 -8.53
CA ARG A 818 64.50 26.27 -8.62
C ARG A 818 63.66 27.50 -8.98
N SER A 819 62.73 27.37 -9.92
CA SER A 819 61.82 28.46 -10.30
C SER A 819 60.92 28.86 -9.12
N LEU A 820 60.34 27.88 -8.43
CA LEU A 820 59.47 28.14 -7.28
C LEU A 820 60.25 28.73 -6.10
N SER A 821 61.45 28.20 -5.81
CA SER A 821 62.27 28.70 -4.70
C SER A 821 62.70 30.14 -4.92
N GLN A 822 63.06 30.54 -6.15
CA GLN A 822 63.38 31.94 -6.48
C GLN A 822 62.20 32.90 -6.23
N ILE A 823 60.98 32.53 -6.65
CA ILE A 823 59.76 33.33 -6.43
C ILE A 823 59.48 33.51 -4.92
N VAL A 824 59.70 32.45 -4.13
CA VAL A 824 59.47 32.50 -2.69
C VAL A 824 60.60 33.26 -1.97
N LEU A 825 61.86 33.10 -2.41
CA LEU A 825 63.04 33.78 -1.86
C LEU A 825 62.91 35.31 -1.93
N GLU A 826 62.31 35.84 -2.99
CA GLU A 826 62.03 37.28 -3.13
C GLU A 826 61.06 37.81 -2.06
N ARG A 827 60.20 36.94 -1.51
CA ARG A 827 59.22 37.29 -0.48
C ARG A 827 59.74 37.01 0.93
N ASP A 828 60.17 35.78 1.19
CA ASP A 828 60.67 35.32 2.47
C ASP A 828 61.68 34.16 2.32
N CYS A 829 62.91 34.39 2.79
CA CYS A 829 63.99 33.40 2.75
C CYS A 829 63.74 32.19 3.67
N PHE A 830 63.03 32.35 4.79
CA PHE A 830 62.75 31.24 5.71
C PHE A 830 61.70 30.30 5.12
N THR A 831 60.63 30.84 4.54
CA THR A 831 59.63 30.04 3.83
C THR A 831 60.21 29.33 2.61
N ALA A 832 61.12 29.98 1.86
CA ALA A 832 61.83 29.33 0.76
C ALA A 832 62.71 28.17 1.24
N LEU A 833 63.44 28.36 2.35
CA LEU A 833 64.23 27.30 2.96
C LEU A 833 63.34 26.12 3.37
N LYS A 834 62.20 26.34 4.04
CA LYS A 834 61.26 25.27 4.42
C LYS A 834 60.80 24.44 3.21
N LEU A 835 60.46 25.10 2.10
CA LEU A 835 60.03 24.43 0.88
C LEU A 835 61.13 23.52 0.30
N VAL A 836 62.36 24.03 0.23
CA VAL A 836 63.47 23.29 -0.37
C VAL A 836 64.00 22.18 0.54
N LEU A 837 63.86 22.29 1.87
CA LEU A 837 64.22 21.23 2.82
C LEU A 837 63.30 19.99 2.71
N LEU A 838 62.11 20.11 2.13
CA LEU A 838 61.24 18.96 1.81
C LEU A 838 61.63 18.24 0.52
N LEU A 839 62.48 18.86 -0.31
CA LEU A 839 62.89 18.35 -1.61
C LEU A 839 64.31 17.76 -1.54
N PRO A 840 64.65 16.76 -2.35
CA PRO A 840 65.95 16.09 -2.28
C PRO A 840 67.11 16.84 -2.98
N PHE A 841 66.95 18.12 -3.31
CA PHE A 841 67.91 18.89 -4.11
C PHE A 841 68.91 19.66 -3.23
N GLU A 842 70.05 19.02 -2.92
CA GLU A 842 71.07 19.55 -2.01
C GLU A 842 71.63 20.93 -2.41
N MET A 843 71.88 21.16 -3.70
CA MET A 843 72.37 22.47 -4.17
C MET A 843 71.40 23.61 -3.87
N LEU A 844 70.09 23.38 -4.04
CA LEU A 844 69.06 24.38 -3.74
C LEU A 844 68.93 24.60 -2.23
N GLN A 845 69.07 23.53 -1.43
CA GLN A 845 69.03 23.63 0.03
C GLN A 845 70.16 24.55 0.53
N LEU A 846 71.38 24.36 0.02
CA LEU A 846 72.55 25.18 0.38
C LEU A 846 72.40 26.64 -0.07
N GLN A 847 71.82 26.89 -1.25
CA GLN A 847 71.56 28.27 -1.73
C GLN A 847 70.57 29.02 -0.82
N CYS A 848 69.47 28.36 -0.42
CA CYS A 848 68.50 28.97 0.50
C CYS A 848 69.09 29.14 1.90
N LEU A 849 69.91 28.20 2.36
CA LEU A 849 70.61 28.27 3.64
C LEU A 849 71.57 29.47 3.68
N ALA A 850 72.32 29.71 2.61
CA ALA A 850 73.18 30.90 2.49
C ALA A 850 72.39 32.21 2.54
N ALA A 851 71.22 32.27 1.90
CA ALA A 851 70.34 33.44 1.96
C ALA A 851 69.79 33.71 3.38
N VAL A 852 69.46 32.66 4.13
CA VAL A 852 69.04 32.76 5.54
C VAL A 852 70.20 33.22 6.43
N GLU A 853 71.40 32.68 6.22
CA GLU A 853 72.60 33.09 6.95
C GLU A 853 72.90 34.59 6.76
N ASP A 854 72.80 35.09 5.53
CA ASP A 854 73.02 36.51 5.24
C ASP A 854 71.92 37.42 5.82
N LYS A 855 70.67 36.93 5.88
CA LYS A 855 69.56 37.62 6.56
C LYS A 855 69.76 37.69 8.07
N LEU A 856 70.23 36.60 8.70
CA LEU A 856 70.53 36.58 10.13
C LEU A 856 71.68 37.52 10.49
N LYS A 857 72.71 37.63 9.64
CA LYS A 857 73.80 38.60 9.80
C LYS A 857 73.31 40.05 9.77
N GLN A 858 72.30 40.36 8.97
CA GLN A 858 71.79 41.72 8.77
C GLN A 858 70.72 42.14 9.80
N GLY A 859 69.90 41.20 10.30
CA GLY A 859 68.66 41.50 11.01
C GLY A 859 68.51 40.97 12.44
N GLY A 860 69.43 40.14 12.95
CA GLY A 860 69.26 39.49 14.26
C GLY A 860 68.03 38.55 14.32
N ILE A 861 67.77 37.96 15.49
CA ILE A 861 66.66 37.01 15.69
C ILE A 861 65.41 37.79 16.13
N SER A 862 64.33 37.76 15.35
CA SER A 862 63.05 38.38 15.73
C SER A 862 62.15 37.40 16.52
N ASP A 863 61.27 37.94 17.38
CA ASP A 863 60.34 37.13 18.19
C ASP A 863 59.38 36.27 17.35
N SER A 864 59.05 36.71 16.13
CA SER A 864 58.20 35.96 15.18
C SER A 864 58.88 34.70 14.62
N ILE A 865 60.20 34.76 14.44
CA ILE A 865 61.02 33.66 13.88
C ILE A 865 61.45 32.70 15.02
N GLY A 866 61.58 33.20 16.25
CA GLY A 866 61.97 32.42 17.42
C GLY A 866 60.99 31.31 17.84
N GLY A 867 59.79 31.25 17.25
CA GLY A 867 58.78 30.23 17.54
C GLY A 867 58.56 29.18 16.44
N ASP A 868 59.37 29.18 15.39
CA ASP A 868 59.14 28.39 14.18
C ASP A 868 59.58 26.91 14.31
N HIS A 869 58.72 26.11 14.96
CA HIS A 869 58.95 24.68 15.15
C HIS A 869 59.01 23.89 13.83
N GLU A 870 58.25 24.29 12.80
CA GLU A 870 58.27 23.64 11.47
C GLU A 870 59.65 23.68 10.83
N LEU A 871 60.38 24.79 10.98
CA LEU A 871 61.74 24.89 10.46
C LEU A 871 62.70 23.90 11.15
N LEU A 872 62.59 23.71 12.47
CA LEU A 872 63.37 22.71 13.20
C LEU A 872 63.08 21.29 12.70
N MET A 873 61.80 20.98 12.49
CA MET A 873 61.37 19.68 11.96
C MET A 873 62.02 19.39 10.61
N LEU A 874 61.97 20.36 9.71
CA LEU A 874 62.47 20.22 8.34
C LEU A 874 64.01 20.16 8.26
N VAL A 875 64.72 20.91 9.10
CA VAL A 875 66.19 20.84 9.18
C VAL A 875 66.66 19.47 9.67
N LEU A 876 65.97 18.88 10.67
CA LEU A 876 66.27 17.54 11.15
C LEU A 876 65.89 16.45 10.14
N PHE A 877 64.81 16.65 9.38
CA PHE A 877 64.34 15.71 8.37
C PHE A 877 65.23 15.63 7.14
N SER A 878 65.63 16.80 6.62
CA SER A 878 66.41 16.95 5.37
C SER A 878 67.85 16.42 5.46
N GLY A 879 68.38 16.25 6.67
CA GLY A 879 69.77 15.82 6.88
C GLY A 879 70.82 16.90 6.62
N VAL A 880 70.43 18.17 6.50
CA VAL A 880 71.35 19.32 6.29
C VAL A 880 72.06 19.72 7.60
N TRP A 881 71.55 19.27 8.74
CA TRP A 881 72.04 19.66 10.06
C TRP A 881 73.54 19.35 10.33
N PRO A 882 74.10 18.18 9.99
CA PRO A 882 75.55 17.93 10.05
C PRO A 882 76.38 18.93 9.23
N THR A 883 75.86 19.36 8.07
CA THR A 883 76.51 20.36 7.20
C THR A 883 76.53 21.74 7.85
N ILE A 884 75.48 22.11 8.59
CA ILE A 884 75.41 23.37 9.36
C ILE A 884 76.42 23.37 10.51
N ILE A 885 76.58 22.24 11.21
CA ILE A 885 77.51 22.14 12.36
C ILE A 885 78.98 22.14 11.90
N SER A 886 79.29 21.39 10.85
CA SER A 886 80.67 21.20 10.38
C SER A 886 81.24 22.42 9.65
N ASN A 887 80.38 23.26 9.05
CA ASN A 887 80.80 24.40 8.25
C ASN A 887 80.65 25.73 9.02
N SER A 888 81.78 26.37 9.31
CA SER A 888 81.83 27.63 10.06
C SER A 888 81.14 28.82 9.37
N SER A 889 80.87 28.75 8.07
CA SER A 889 80.15 29.80 7.34
C SER A 889 78.68 29.95 7.74
N TYR A 890 78.09 28.93 8.39
CA TYR A 890 76.70 28.92 8.87
C TYR A 890 76.56 29.18 10.38
N GLY A 891 77.53 29.89 10.98
CA GLY A 891 77.58 30.12 12.42
C GLY A 891 76.34 30.81 12.99
N ASN A 892 75.73 31.77 12.26
CA ASN A 892 74.52 32.44 12.75
C ASN A 892 73.29 31.52 12.65
N THR A 893 73.21 30.70 11.59
CA THR A 893 72.17 29.68 11.42
C THR A 893 72.26 28.62 12.53
N LEU A 894 73.47 28.16 12.87
CA LEU A 894 73.69 27.26 14.01
C LEU A 894 73.24 27.89 15.33
N SER A 895 73.62 29.14 15.59
CA SER A 895 73.20 29.87 16.79
C SER A 895 71.69 30.06 16.85
N PHE A 896 71.06 30.35 15.71
CA PHE A 896 69.63 30.52 15.59
C PHE A 896 68.86 29.22 15.86
N ILE A 897 69.31 28.06 15.34
CA ILE A 897 68.68 26.77 15.62
C ILE A 897 68.85 26.39 17.10
N CYS A 898 70.02 26.64 17.70
CA CYS A 898 70.22 26.44 19.13
C CYS A 898 69.30 27.34 19.98
N TYR A 899 69.12 28.61 19.59
CA TYR A 899 68.17 29.52 20.21
C TYR A 899 66.72 29.00 20.07
N LEU A 900 66.34 28.53 18.89
CA LEU A 900 65.03 27.96 18.60
C LEU A 900 64.75 26.76 19.53
N VAL A 901 65.67 25.78 19.60
CA VAL A 901 65.56 24.64 20.50
C VAL A 901 65.45 25.08 21.97
N GLY A 902 66.22 26.09 22.37
CA GLY A 902 66.13 26.69 23.71
C GLY A 902 64.76 27.34 23.99
N ASN A 903 64.22 28.11 23.05
CA ASN A 903 62.92 28.76 23.19
C ASN A 903 61.77 27.74 23.20
N LEU A 904 61.81 26.72 22.34
CA LEU A 904 60.81 25.64 22.34
C LEU A 904 60.89 24.81 23.63
N SER A 905 62.09 24.57 24.17
CA SER A 905 62.28 23.94 25.47
C SER A 905 61.66 24.77 26.60
N HIS A 906 61.88 26.08 26.59
CA HIS A 906 61.26 27.00 27.56
C HIS A 906 59.74 27.02 27.44
N LYS A 907 59.17 27.07 26.22
CA LYS A 907 57.72 27.00 25.98
C LYS A 907 57.12 25.68 26.46
N PHE A 908 57.80 24.56 26.23
CA PHE A 908 57.40 23.24 26.72
C PHE A 908 57.36 23.21 28.26
N GLN A 909 58.43 23.64 28.93
CA GLN A 909 58.52 23.69 30.39
C GLN A 909 57.47 24.64 31.00
N ALA A 910 57.26 25.81 30.39
CA ALA A 910 56.24 26.78 30.82
C ALA A 910 54.82 26.22 30.69
N SER A 911 54.51 25.53 29.58
CA SER A 911 53.22 24.86 29.35
C SER A 911 52.95 23.74 30.37
N GLN A 912 53.96 22.92 30.68
CA GLN A 912 53.84 21.87 31.70
C GLN A 912 53.52 22.44 33.09
N LEU A 913 54.18 23.54 33.49
CA LEU A 913 53.91 24.26 34.73
C LEU A 913 52.51 24.90 34.76
N GLN A 914 52.02 25.38 33.62
CA GLN A 914 50.68 25.94 33.50
C GLN A 914 49.60 24.86 33.60
N LYS A 915 49.85 23.66 33.04
CA LYS A 915 48.96 22.48 33.13
C LYS A 915 48.82 21.99 34.57
N GLU A 916 49.92 21.88 35.32
CA GLU A 916 49.85 21.56 36.76
C GLU A 916 49.07 22.59 37.57
N ARG A 917 49.18 23.89 37.24
CA ARG A 917 48.40 24.97 37.87
C ARG A 917 46.92 24.99 37.48
N LEU A 918 46.58 24.59 36.25
CA LEU A 918 45.21 24.50 35.74
C LEU A 918 44.47 23.27 36.30
N VAL A 919 45.15 22.12 36.41
CA VAL A 919 44.65 20.91 37.08
C VAL A 919 44.30 21.19 38.55
N GLN A 920 45.06 22.05 39.23
CA GLN A 920 44.74 22.51 40.59
C GLN A 920 43.58 23.51 40.69
N LYS A 921 43.17 24.18 39.59
CA LYS A 921 42.15 25.24 39.59
C LYS A 921 40.81 24.85 38.96
N GLY A 922 40.62 23.61 38.52
CA GLY A 922 39.31 23.08 38.12
C GLY A 922 38.61 23.85 37.00
N LYS A 923 39.35 24.55 36.14
CA LYS A 923 38.81 25.16 34.91
C LYS A 923 39.36 24.42 33.71
N GLY A 924 38.59 23.45 33.23
CA GLY A 924 38.73 22.90 31.89
C GLY A 924 38.18 23.91 30.89
N GLY A 925 39.03 24.45 30.03
CA GLY A 925 38.59 25.34 28.96
C GLY A 925 39.71 26.02 28.22
N CYS A 926 39.85 25.62 26.95
CA CYS A 926 40.43 26.35 25.81
C CYS A 926 41.96 26.46 25.74
N GLU A 927 42.57 25.53 24.97
CA GLU A 927 43.48 25.78 23.83
C GLU A 927 44.09 24.42 23.40
N GLU A 928 43.30 23.55 22.75
CA GLU A 928 43.77 22.20 22.36
C GLU A 928 44.80 22.20 21.21
N GLU A 929 44.80 23.23 20.34
CA GLU A 929 45.70 23.27 19.17
C GLU A 929 47.19 23.47 19.52
N ASN A 930 47.51 24.13 20.63
CA ASN A 930 48.90 24.38 21.04
C ASN A 930 49.56 23.20 21.77
N GLU A 931 48.81 22.14 22.13
CA GLU A 931 49.33 21.01 22.90
C GLU A 931 50.00 19.92 22.05
N SER A 932 49.60 19.75 20.77
CA SER A 932 50.12 18.67 19.90
C SER A 932 51.61 18.80 19.60
N TRP A 933 52.04 19.95 19.06
CA TRP A 933 53.42 20.13 18.59
C TRP A 933 54.45 20.13 19.73
N LEU A 934 54.05 20.51 20.95
CA LEU A 934 54.90 20.46 22.14
C LEU A 934 55.23 19.01 22.55
N LEU A 935 54.29 18.08 22.33
CA LEU A 935 54.53 16.65 22.54
C LEU A 935 55.47 16.09 21.47
N VAL A 936 55.28 16.49 20.21
CA VAL A 936 56.18 16.15 19.09
C VAL A 936 57.59 16.67 19.35
N PHE A 937 57.73 17.91 19.85
CA PHE A 937 59.03 18.47 20.23
C PHE A 937 59.73 17.64 21.31
N ARG A 938 59.05 17.30 22.40
CA ARG A 938 59.64 16.54 23.53
C ARG A 938 60.03 15.11 23.14
N ARG A 939 59.16 14.40 22.41
CA ARG A 939 59.32 12.96 22.13
C ARG A 939 60.16 12.69 20.88
N ILE A 940 60.16 13.60 19.90
CA ILE A 940 60.77 13.36 18.59
C ILE A 940 61.87 14.39 18.31
N LEU A 941 61.56 15.68 18.25
CA LEU A 941 62.52 16.68 17.75
C LEU A 941 63.71 16.92 18.67
N PHE A 942 63.47 17.04 19.97
CA PHE A 942 64.53 17.29 20.94
C PHE A 942 65.49 16.08 21.06
N PRO A 943 65.02 14.81 21.18
CA PRO A 943 65.89 13.65 21.09
C PRO A 943 66.64 13.53 19.75
N CYS A 944 66.00 13.83 18.61
CA CYS A 944 66.68 13.86 17.30
C CYS A 944 67.84 14.88 17.30
N PHE A 945 67.57 16.12 17.71
CA PHE A 945 68.55 17.20 17.74
C PHE A 945 69.76 16.86 18.63
N ILE A 946 69.52 16.34 19.83
CA ILE A 946 70.58 15.90 20.75
C ILE A 946 71.38 14.74 20.14
N SER A 947 70.72 13.75 19.53
CA SER A 947 71.40 12.60 18.91
C SER A 947 72.29 13.04 17.75
N GLU A 948 71.83 13.98 16.94
CA GLU A 948 72.60 14.54 15.82
C GLU A 948 73.80 15.37 16.29
N LEU A 949 73.67 16.15 17.37
CA LEU A 949 74.81 16.87 17.97
C LEU A 949 75.90 15.90 18.44
N VAL A 950 75.51 14.76 19.04
CA VAL A 950 76.46 13.71 19.46
C VAL A 950 77.15 13.08 18.26
N LYS A 951 76.42 12.81 17.17
CA LYS A 951 76.99 12.30 15.91
C LYS A 951 77.94 13.28 15.24
N ALA A 952 77.71 14.58 15.40
CA ALA A 952 78.56 15.65 14.88
C ALA A 952 79.72 16.04 15.81
N ASP A 953 80.09 15.16 16.76
CA ASP A 953 81.19 15.37 17.73
C ASP A 953 81.01 16.58 18.67
N GLN A 954 79.77 17.03 18.87
CA GLN A 954 79.40 18.12 19.80
C GLN A 954 78.80 17.58 21.11
N GLN A 955 79.44 16.54 21.67
CA GLN A 955 78.94 15.81 22.85
C GLN A 955 78.81 16.69 24.10
N LEU A 956 79.77 17.60 24.32
CA LEU A 956 79.77 18.54 25.45
C LEU A 956 78.56 19.50 25.38
N LEU A 957 78.29 20.05 24.19
CA LEU A 957 77.16 20.95 23.97
C LEU A 957 75.83 20.22 24.18
N ALA A 958 75.70 19.01 23.64
CA ALA A 958 74.53 18.15 23.84
C ALA A 958 74.27 17.87 25.34
N GLY A 959 75.31 17.50 26.09
CA GLY A 959 75.20 17.24 27.54
C GLY A 959 74.82 18.49 28.36
N LEU A 960 75.35 19.66 28.00
CA LEU A 960 74.98 20.93 28.63
C LEU A 960 73.53 21.32 28.34
N ILE A 961 73.03 21.08 27.12
CA ILE A 961 71.62 21.34 26.76
C ILE A 961 70.69 20.40 27.52
N VAL A 962 71.01 19.10 27.60
CA VAL A 962 70.21 18.11 28.34
C VAL A 962 70.16 18.42 29.84
N THR A 963 71.30 18.76 30.46
CA THR A 963 71.34 19.11 31.89
C THR A 963 70.48 20.35 32.20
N LYS A 964 70.50 21.36 31.33
CA LYS A 964 69.61 22.53 31.43
C LYS A 964 68.14 22.18 31.20
N PHE A 965 67.83 21.33 30.23
CA PHE A 965 66.46 20.86 29.97
C PHE A 965 65.87 20.06 31.15
N MET A 966 66.71 19.28 31.85
CA MET A 966 66.33 18.48 33.01
C MET A 966 66.33 19.28 34.34
N HIS A 967 66.57 20.61 34.29
CA HIS A 967 66.70 21.48 35.46
C HIS A 967 67.68 20.97 36.53
N THR A 968 68.82 20.37 36.11
CA THR A 968 69.83 19.96 37.08
C THR A 968 70.43 21.18 37.78
N ASN A 969 70.70 21.05 39.09
CA ASN A 969 71.25 22.15 39.89
C ASN A 969 72.58 22.63 39.28
N ALA A 970 72.81 23.95 39.20
CA ALA A 970 74.01 24.52 38.58
C ALA A 970 75.33 24.01 39.20
N SER A 971 75.30 23.56 40.47
CA SER A 971 76.43 22.92 41.16
C SER A 971 76.79 21.53 40.63
N LEU A 972 75.94 20.90 39.82
CA LEU A 972 76.12 19.57 39.21
C LEU A 972 76.50 19.65 37.72
N GLY A 973 76.75 20.84 37.16
CA GLY A 973 77.15 21.04 35.77
C GLY A 973 78.62 20.69 35.46
N LEU A 974 79.14 19.60 36.03
CA LEU A 974 80.47 19.08 35.73
C LEU A 974 80.44 18.24 34.44
N VAL A 975 81.54 18.22 33.68
CA VAL A 975 81.64 17.50 32.39
C VAL A 975 81.19 16.04 32.51
N ASN A 976 81.67 15.33 33.55
CA ASN A 976 81.32 13.93 33.81
C ASN A 976 79.82 13.74 34.11
N VAL A 977 79.16 14.74 34.71
CA VAL A 977 77.72 14.69 35.00
C VAL A 977 76.91 15.01 33.75
N ALA A 978 77.38 15.93 32.90
CA ALA A 978 76.74 16.26 31.63
C ALA A 978 76.75 15.06 30.67
N GLU A 979 77.86 14.33 30.60
CA GLU A 979 78.01 13.11 29.80
C GLU A 979 77.13 11.97 30.34
N ALA A 980 77.17 11.69 31.65
CA ALA A 980 76.32 10.65 32.25
C ALA A 980 74.82 10.99 32.13
N SER A 981 74.45 12.28 32.26
CA SER A 981 73.06 12.74 32.07
C SER A 981 72.61 12.59 30.62
N LEU A 982 73.50 12.83 29.66
CA LEU A 982 73.25 12.66 28.23
C LEU A 982 73.01 11.18 27.88
N GLY A 983 73.88 10.29 28.33
CA GLY A 983 73.72 8.85 28.14
C GLY A 983 72.41 8.34 28.75
N ARG A 984 72.13 8.73 30.00
CA ARG A 984 70.88 8.34 30.68
C ARG A 984 69.63 8.90 30.00
N PHE A 985 69.69 10.14 29.51
CA PHE A 985 68.58 10.75 28.78
C PHE A 985 68.26 9.97 27.50
N LEU A 986 69.28 9.64 26.70
CA LEU A 986 69.11 8.88 25.46
C LEU A 986 68.60 7.45 25.71
N GLU A 987 69.11 6.77 26.75
CA GLU A 987 68.58 5.46 27.18
C GLU A 987 67.08 5.53 27.52
N VAL A 988 66.65 6.53 28.30
CA VAL A 988 65.25 6.67 28.72
C VAL A 988 64.35 6.98 27.52
N GLN A 989 64.80 7.82 26.57
CA GLN A 989 64.06 8.08 25.34
C GLN A 989 63.93 6.82 24.48
N LEU A 990 64.97 5.99 24.41
CA LEU A 990 64.95 4.72 23.68
C LEU A 990 63.91 3.74 24.23
N HIS A 991 63.76 3.65 25.56
CA HIS A 991 62.74 2.79 26.20
C HIS A 991 61.31 3.34 26.05
N GLY A 992 61.15 4.67 25.96
CA GLY A 992 59.85 5.33 25.83
C GLY A 992 59.24 5.35 24.41
N LEU A 993 59.95 4.83 23.41
CA LEU A 993 59.52 4.82 22.00
C LEU A 993 58.39 3.82 21.68
N HIS A 994 58.12 2.86 22.58
CA HIS A 994 57.06 1.85 22.44
C HIS A 994 55.67 2.27 22.91
N ASP A 995 55.51 3.42 23.57
CA ASP A 995 54.19 3.95 23.90
C ASP A 995 53.54 4.55 22.64
N PRO A 996 52.28 4.16 22.30
CA PRO A 996 51.57 4.77 21.18
C PRO A 996 51.36 6.27 21.46
N LEU A 997 51.75 7.12 20.50
CA LEU A 997 51.15 8.45 20.40
C LEU A 997 49.69 8.22 20.00
N ASP A 998 48.72 8.89 20.62
CA ASP A 998 47.35 8.91 20.08
C ASP A 998 47.38 9.56 18.69
N GLU A 999 47.51 8.74 17.64
CA GLU A 999 47.63 9.17 16.23
C GLU A 999 46.39 9.92 15.73
N THR A 1000 45.31 9.95 16.50
CA THR A 1000 44.03 10.56 16.14
C THR A 1000 43.93 12.07 16.39
N ARG A 1001 44.92 12.72 17.00
CA ARG A 1001 44.76 14.13 17.48
C ARG A 1001 45.75 15.17 16.95
N SER A 1002 46.76 14.83 16.16
CA SER A 1002 47.70 15.81 15.60
C SER A 1002 47.27 16.31 14.22
N GLN A 1003 46.53 17.43 14.17
CA GLN A 1003 46.31 18.21 12.94
C GLN A 1003 47.56 19.04 12.59
N GLU A 1004 48.72 18.40 12.47
CA GLU A 1004 49.94 19.08 12.05
C GLU A 1004 50.06 19.10 10.51
N THR A 1005 50.63 20.18 9.98
CA THR A 1005 50.82 20.44 8.55
C THR A 1005 51.81 19.47 7.88
N LEU A 1006 52.64 18.77 8.66
CA LEU A 1006 53.78 17.94 8.21
C LEU A 1006 53.81 16.53 8.87
N ASN A 1007 52.68 15.83 8.86
CA ASN A 1007 52.53 14.54 9.55
C ASN A 1007 53.48 13.44 9.03
N ASN A 1008 53.79 13.43 7.72
CA ASN A 1008 54.64 12.38 7.14
C ASN A 1008 56.13 12.60 7.45
N VAL A 1009 56.58 13.85 7.51
CA VAL A 1009 57.90 14.19 8.04
C VAL A 1009 58.04 13.72 9.49
N VAL A 1010 57.02 13.94 10.33
CA VAL A 1010 57.03 13.49 11.73
C VAL A 1010 57.09 11.96 11.82
N SER A 1011 56.31 11.24 11.01
CA SER A 1011 56.33 9.78 10.98
C SER A 1011 57.68 9.23 10.49
N SER A 1012 58.28 9.85 9.48
CA SER A 1012 59.63 9.50 8.98
C SER A 1012 60.72 9.76 10.04
N LEU A 1013 60.68 10.91 10.71
CA LEU A 1013 61.59 11.23 11.81
C LEU A 1013 61.45 10.23 12.96
N ARG A 1014 60.22 9.85 13.33
CA ARG A 1014 59.95 8.81 14.33
C ARG A 1014 60.56 7.46 13.92
N GLY A 1015 60.38 7.06 12.66
CA GLY A 1015 60.98 5.82 12.14
C GLY A 1015 62.52 5.83 12.15
N LYS A 1016 63.14 7.00 11.95
CA LYS A 1016 64.60 7.17 12.02
C LYS A 1016 65.13 7.30 13.45
N LEU A 1017 64.30 7.78 14.40
CA LEU A 1017 64.73 8.18 15.74
C LEU A 1017 65.41 7.04 16.53
N GLU A 1018 64.89 5.82 16.48
CA GLU A 1018 65.48 4.66 17.17
C GLU A 1018 66.92 4.40 16.70
N ASN A 1019 67.14 4.44 15.39
CA ASN A 1019 68.47 4.27 14.79
C ASN A 1019 69.40 5.45 15.08
N LEU A 1020 68.86 6.68 15.13
CA LEU A 1020 69.63 7.87 15.51
C LEU A 1020 70.11 7.80 16.96
N ILE A 1021 69.24 7.44 17.90
CA ILE A 1021 69.57 7.31 19.32
C ILE A 1021 70.58 6.18 19.54
N ARG A 1022 70.37 5.00 18.94
CA ARG A 1022 71.34 3.89 19.02
C ARG A 1022 72.72 4.28 18.47
N GLY A 1023 72.75 5.00 17.34
CA GLY A 1023 73.98 5.53 16.78
C GLY A 1023 74.69 6.52 17.72
N ALA A 1024 73.95 7.45 18.32
CA ALA A 1024 74.51 8.40 19.29
C ALA A 1024 75.04 7.71 20.57
N LEU A 1025 74.30 6.73 21.11
CA LEU A 1025 74.73 5.94 22.27
C LEU A 1025 76.03 5.16 22.00
N SER A 1026 76.20 4.62 20.80
CA SER A 1026 77.44 3.90 20.41
C SER A 1026 78.67 4.82 20.41
N LEU A 1027 78.51 6.09 20.03
CA LEU A 1027 79.56 7.11 20.00
C LEU A 1027 79.90 7.67 21.39
N LEU A 1028 78.99 7.53 22.36
CA LEU A 1028 79.23 7.87 23.77
C LEU A 1028 79.90 6.70 24.51
N SER A 1029 79.58 5.46 24.15
CA SER A 1029 80.17 4.26 24.77
C SER A 1029 81.65 4.03 24.43
N THR A 1030 82.18 4.72 23.42
CA THR A 1030 83.57 4.57 22.93
C THR A 1030 84.57 5.50 23.62
N ASN A 1031 84.12 6.43 24.48
CA ASN A 1031 84.98 7.33 25.27
C ASN A 1031 85.12 6.91 26.76
N ALA A 1032 84.77 5.68 27.11
CA ALA A 1032 84.98 5.12 28.45
C ALA A 1032 86.46 4.74 28.71
#